data_AF-A0A0A1PSA6-F1
#
_entry.id   AF-A0A0A1PSA6-F1
#
_cell.length_a   1.000
_cell.length_b   1.000
_cell.length_c   1.000
_cell.angle_alpha   90.00
_cell.angle_beta   90.00
_cell.angle_gamma   90.00
#
_symmetry.space_group_name_H-M   'P 1'
#
loop_
_entity.id
_entity.type
_entity.pdbx_description
1 polymer ?
#
loop_
_entity_poly.entity_id
_entity_poly.type
_entity_poly.pdbx_seq_one_letter_code
_entity_poly.pdbx_strand_id
1 'polypeptide(L)'
;MTELAGYDLVTEIRAGLVADMLEANLDIPGRGRVVTPFMHTMVHADNGQTFSLQIIVTALDVDLRTNQPIAVEIRFADSDVSTEGIRVSPLDGTVRATFDHRIEVGGGTAVLVLRARPESADVAFSDVAKGAIRNALAGTGMDAVRFEDTADAALRGLAMLVGEFRLDLGIPVTPGVDGSIMPRTAYAGLEVFPFGGADRAEQAMVLAGFLFAGNVGKGRPRTKSRLALPIDQTIAVTLSPQAFRRFCFCQSLMEGLMPSSVTIGGIRIQRDQAYLDGRWDRLPSICAGANEFEVQDGLRLTRVADALGEGQVILDLDFYTTGFCYKASGSVRAYLTFDIRDNQLVPSARNDEPDVDVSIPWYCWVAAWVVGKIYAVAALGIANAVATLAADGIANGLVKSALAENLSAMNAGSAATGQLAVTFERSEIKLDRFTLSGNATVNMTGRRGHRSIRLEGGEGTRQLVSVEIGEWTTRIPCDVKMGTFPYTISRLVIPFEYRVVTSMLPALRCQFVLGIHTASGYREVVLDPKATAVTVDNALVEFPQPLETGGTKMAKAVRIEYAIEGQTLSFRNRPEDGNYTIELHVRDFRDYLGRPVDVRLSELLAFAYVDGHSLSVGGLYDSLVKMCILKKLEKAKVDRDFREGMITRQDIVNPVITGDPGPDIRDLFEQIAFSGMKQSEMMPLLAQLGALGGGAAARAPNVRQLQGPSVQGRVAAIRQQAAEDIAEAIRSLGSGGGRYRTLRRNDF
;
A
#
# COMPACT_ATOMS: atom_id res chain seq x y z
N MET A 1 29.27 27.96 18.25
CA MET A 1 28.31 27.21 17.41
C MET A 1 28.01 25.93 18.14
N THR A 2 26.74 25.53 18.25
CA THR A 2 26.31 24.35 19.01
C THR A 2 25.39 23.51 18.14
N GLU A 3 25.33 22.20 18.36
CA GLU A 3 24.46 21.33 17.55
C GLU A 3 22.97 21.54 17.85
N LEU A 4 22.66 22.05 19.04
CA LEU A 4 21.31 22.39 19.46
C LEU A 4 20.92 23.83 19.14
N ALA A 5 21.85 24.71 18.76
CA ALA A 5 21.55 26.07 18.30
C ALA A 5 20.59 26.91 19.18
N GLY A 6 20.58 26.67 20.50
CA GLY A 6 19.71 27.35 21.47
C GLY A 6 18.34 26.70 21.69
N TYR A 7 18.10 25.54 21.10
CA TYR A 7 16.92 24.70 21.33
C TYR A 7 17.12 23.71 22.47
N ASP A 8 16.03 23.31 23.11
CA ASP A 8 16.06 22.37 24.24
C ASP A 8 16.12 20.92 23.76
N LEU A 9 15.48 20.65 22.62
CA LEU A 9 15.38 19.36 21.96
C LEU A 9 15.44 19.57 20.44
N VAL A 10 16.20 18.74 19.73
CA VAL A 10 16.26 18.73 18.28
C VAL A 10 16.09 17.32 17.75
N THR A 11 15.10 17.11 16.88
CA THR A 11 14.93 15.88 16.12
C THR A 11 15.35 16.11 14.68
N GLU A 12 16.23 15.26 14.16
CA GLU A 12 16.76 15.32 12.79
C GLU A 12 16.25 14.10 12.01
N ILE A 13 15.62 14.36 10.87
CA ILE A 13 15.01 13.33 10.01
C ILE A 13 15.68 13.40 8.63
N ARG A 14 16.31 12.31 8.18
CA ARG A 14 17.02 12.28 6.90
C ARG A 14 16.12 12.63 5.72
N ALA A 15 16.66 13.31 4.72
CA ALA A 15 15.98 13.65 3.48
C ALA A 15 15.24 12.45 2.84
N GLY A 16 15.87 11.28 2.70
CA GLY A 16 15.20 10.09 2.17
C GLY A 16 13.97 9.67 2.97
N LEU A 17 14.03 9.71 4.29
CA LEU A 17 12.89 9.40 5.15
C LEU A 17 11.78 10.46 5.04
N VAL A 18 12.15 11.74 4.88
CA VAL A 18 11.18 12.81 4.61
C VAL A 18 10.48 12.58 3.28
N ALA A 19 11.21 12.17 2.23
CA ALA A 19 10.61 11.81 0.94
C ALA A 19 9.63 10.64 1.08
N ASP A 20 10.00 9.59 1.82
CA ASP A 20 9.10 8.47 2.13
C ASP A 20 7.83 8.92 2.87
N MET A 21 7.96 9.83 3.84
CA MET A 21 6.83 10.39 4.58
C MET A 21 5.91 11.22 3.68
N LEU A 22 6.46 11.99 2.73
CA LEU A 22 5.68 12.71 1.73
C LEU A 22 4.92 11.74 0.82
N GLU A 23 5.60 10.72 0.32
CA GLU A 23 5.04 9.73 -0.59
C GLU A 23 3.92 8.92 0.07
N ALA A 24 4.09 8.49 1.32
CA ALA A 24 3.08 7.73 2.06
C ALA A 24 1.78 8.52 2.33
N ASN A 25 1.82 9.84 2.17
CA ASN A 25 0.73 10.77 2.39
C ASN A 25 0.31 11.51 1.11
N LEU A 26 0.89 11.17 -0.05
CA LEU A 26 0.53 11.76 -1.33
C LEU A 26 -0.84 11.24 -1.77
N ASP A 27 -1.82 12.14 -1.78
CA ASP A 27 -3.20 11.85 -2.22
C ASP A 27 -3.49 12.58 -3.53
N ILE A 28 -3.89 11.82 -4.55
CA ILE A 28 -4.25 12.38 -5.86
C ILE A 28 -5.78 12.44 -5.95
N PRO A 29 -6.37 13.63 -6.16
CA PRO A 29 -7.81 13.78 -6.34
C PRO A 29 -8.38 12.79 -7.36
N GLY A 30 -9.41 12.04 -6.95
CA GLY A 30 -10.06 11.01 -7.77
C GLY A 30 -9.33 9.67 -7.89
N ARG A 31 -8.10 9.55 -7.39
CA ARG A 31 -7.31 8.31 -7.39
C ARG A 31 -7.01 7.77 -5.99
N GLY A 32 -7.03 8.64 -4.99
CA GLY A 32 -6.66 8.29 -3.61
C GLY A 32 -5.15 8.28 -3.41
N ARG A 33 -4.71 7.71 -2.28
CA ARG A 33 -3.29 7.58 -1.93
C ARG A 33 -2.53 6.72 -2.93
N VAL A 34 -1.42 7.25 -3.42
CA VAL A 34 -0.53 6.57 -4.38
C VAL A 34 0.87 6.45 -3.82
N VAL A 35 1.59 5.43 -4.28
CA VAL A 35 3.01 5.22 -3.98
C VAL A 35 3.72 5.00 -5.31
N THR A 36 4.90 5.57 -5.46
CA THR A 36 5.74 5.42 -6.63
C THR A 36 6.13 3.93 -6.84
N PRO A 37 6.22 3.48 -8.09
CA PRO A 37 5.89 4.25 -9.29
C PRO A 37 4.37 4.33 -9.50
N PHE A 38 3.86 5.47 -9.98
CA PHE A 38 2.46 5.64 -10.36
C PHE A 38 2.31 6.44 -11.66
N MET A 39 1.15 6.36 -12.29
CA MET A 39 0.85 7.04 -13.55
C MET A 39 -0.26 8.05 -13.35
N HIS A 40 -0.13 9.27 -13.89
CA HIS A 40 -1.15 10.30 -13.82
C HIS A 40 -1.32 10.98 -15.17
N THR A 41 -2.57 11.29 -15.54
CA THR A 41 -2.88 11.96 -16.81
C THR A 41 -3.39 13.36 -16.50
N MET A 42 -2.73 14.36 -17.08
CA MET A 42 -3.12 15.75 -16.97
C MET A 42 -3.55 16.25 -18.35
N VAL A 43 -4.57 17.09 -18.36
CA VAL A 43 -5.05 17.74 -19.58
C VAL A 43 -4.82 19.23 -19.41
N HIS A 44 -4.12 19.84 -20.35
CA HIS A 44 -3.83 21.26 -20.37
C HIS A 44 -4.31 21.85 -21.70
N ALA A 45 -5.02 22.97 -21.64
CA ALA A 45 -5.46 23.69 -22.82
C ALA A 45 -4.60 24.95 -22.97
N ASP A 46 -3.95 25.10 -24.12
CA ASP A 46 -3.18 26.29 -24.47
C ASP A 46 -3.55 26.74 -25.88
N ASN A 47 -3.88 28.03 -26.04
CA ASN A 47 -4.21 28.65 -27.32
C ASN A 47 -5.25 27.89 -28.18
N GLY A 48 -6.23 27.24 -27.54
CA GLY A 48 -7.27 26.46 -28.21
C GLY A 48 -6.86 25.03 -28.60
N GLN A 49 -5.59 24.65 -28.40
CA GLN A 49 -5.13 23.26 -28.50
C GLN A 49 -5.21 22.58 -27.14
N THR A 50 -5.59 21.30 -27.14
CA THR A 50 -5.60 20.47 -25.94
C THR A 50 -4.39 19.54 -25.96
N PHE A 51 -3.62 19.55 -24.87
CA PHE A 51 -2.50 18.67 -24.62
C PHE A 51 -2.91 17.66 -23.54
N SER A 52 -2.72 16.38 -23.83
CA SER A 52 -2.86 15.29 -22.87
C SER A 52 -1.47 14.77 -22.53
N LEU A 53 -1.08 14.92 -21.27
CA LEU A 53 0.21 14.54 -20.73
C LEU A 53 0.02 13.36 -19.77
N GLN A 54 0.52 12.20 -20.15
CA GLN A 54 0.55 11.00 -19.33
C GLN A 54 1.94 10.87 -18.71
N ILE A 55 2.02 11.10 -17.39
CA ILE A 55 3.26 11.05 -16.62
C ILE A 55 3.32 9.76 -15.86
N ILE A 56 4.46 9.10 -15.91
CA ILE A 56 4.78 7.99 -15.01
C ILE A 56 5.83 8.49 -14.02
N VAL A 57 5.37 8.80 -12.81
CA VAL A 57 6.23 9.18 -11.69
C VAL A 57 6.92 7.93 -11.17
N THR A 58 8.25 7.98 -11.14
CA THR A 58 9.10 6.83 -10.78
C THR A 58 9.72 6.96 -9.40
N ALA A 59 9.95 8.19 -8.93
CA ALA A 59 10.49 8.46 -7.61
C ALA A 59 10.11 9.88 -7.15
N LEU A 60 10.12 10.08 -5.84
CA LEU A 60 10.01 11.36 -5.18
C LEU A 60 11.23 11.55 -4.27
N ASP A 61 11.87 12.71 -4.35
CA ASP A 61 13.02 13.07 -3.54
C ASP A 61 12.80 14.45 -2.90
N VAL A 62 13.59 14.76 -1.87
CA VAL A 62 13.64 16.10 -1.27
C VAL A 62 15.06 16.64 -1.18
N ASP A 63 15.19 17.94 -1.30
CA ASP A 63 16.41 18.71 -1.09
C ASP A 63 16.22 19.63 0.11
N LEU A 64 17.00 19.39 1.16
CA LEU A 64 16.92 20.04 2.47
C LEU A 64 18.22 20.80 2.79
N ARG A 65 18.80 21.48 1.79
CA ARG A 65 19.97 22.32 1.99
C ARG A 65 19.72 23.44 3.01
N THR A 66 20.76 23.70 3.81
CA THR A 66 20.74 24.75 4.84
C THR A 66 20.36 26.11 4.26
N ASN A 67 19.42 26.81 4.91
CA ASN A 67 18.93 28.14 4.53
C ASN A 67 18.26 28.22 3.14
N GLN A 68 17.89 27.10 2.53
CA GLN A 68 17.12 27.08 1.29
C GLN A 68 15.67 26.67 1.58
N PRO A 69 14.70 27.08 0.74
CA PRO A 69 13.38 26.46 0.74
C PRO A 69 13.48 24.95 0.54
N ILE A 70 12.54 24.19 1.11
CA ILE A 70 12.47 22.75 0.87
C ILE A 70 12.11 22.57 -0.60
N ALA A 71 12.88 21.78 -1.35
CA ALA A 71 12.49 21.44 -2.72
C ALA A 71 12.11 19.97 -2.80
N VAL A 72 10.98 19.69 -3.45
CA VAL A 72 10.57 18.32 -3.80
C VAL A 72 10.91 18.11 -5.27
N GLU A 73 11.61 17.02 -5.55
CA GLU A 73 11.96 16.59 -6.90
C GLU A 73 11.15 15.35 -7.25
N ILE A 74 10.31 15.47 -8.27
CA ILE A 74 9.50 14.37 -8.80
C ILE A 74 10.19 13.88 -10.07
N ARG A 75 10.63 12.62 -10.07
CA ARG A 75 11.25 12.01 -11.24
C ARG A 75 10.19 11.29 -12.05
N PHE A 76 10.21 11.50 -13.36
CA PHE A 76 9.35 10.78 -14.30
C PHE A 76 10.16 10.15 -15.42
N ALA A 77 9.66 9.04 -15.95
CA ALA A 77 10.27 8.32 -17.07
C ALA A 77 9.19 7.60 -17.86
N ASP A 78 9.47 7.24 -19.11
CA ASP A 78 8.50 6.55 -19.99
C ASP A 78 7.15 7.28 -20.12
N SER A 79 7.14 8.61 -19.93
CA SER A 79 5.95 9.46 -20.05
C SER A 79 5.68 9.80 -21.52
N ASP A 80 4.49 10.30 -21.82
CA ASP A 80 4.15 10.83 -23.15
C ASP A 80 3.26 12.07 -23.11
N VAL A 81 3.43 12.93 -24.11
CA VAL A 81 2.55 14.07 -24.38
C VAL A 81 1.91 13.87 -25.74
N SER A 82 0.62 14.13 -25.83
CA SER A 82 -0.14 14.08 -27.08
C SER A 82 -1.02 15.31 -27.27
N THR A 83 -1.08 15.80 -28.50
CA THR A 83 -2.01 16.83 -28.98
C THR A 83 -2.47 16.46 -30.40
N GLU A 84 -3.36 17.23 -31.03
CA GLU A 84 -3.97 16.91 -32.33
C GLU A 84 -2.89 16.56 -33.39
N GLY A 85 -2.73 15.26 -33.67
CA GLY A 85 -1.79 14.74 -34.67
C GLY A 85 -0.32 14.62 -34.23
N ILE A 86 0.05 15.11 -33.04
CA ILE A 86 1.43 15.08 -32.54
C ILE A 86 1.49 14.29 -31.24
N ARG A 87 2.42 13.33 -31.15
CA ARG A 87 2.74 12.63 -29.90
C ARG A 87 4.24 12.55 -29.72
N VAL A 88 4.70 12.84 -28.50
CA VAL A 88 6.10 12.81 -28.10
C VAL A 88 6.30 11.79 -26.98
N SER A 89 7.20 10.84 -27.19
CA SER A 89 7.51 9.76 -26.25
C SER A 89 8.82 9.05 -26.66
N PRO A 90 9.59 8.46 -25.73
CA PRO A 90 9.46 8.56 -24.29
C PRO A 90 9.92 9.93 -23.77
N LEU A 91 9.27 10.41 -22.71
CA LEU A 91 9.70 11.58 -21.96
C LEU A 91 10.16 11.14 -20.58
N ASP A 92 11.35 11.60 -20.22
CA ASP A 92 11.96 11.41 -18.92
C ASP A 92 12.62 12.71 -18.46
N GLY A 93 12.65 12.91 -17.15
CA GLY A 93 13.09 14.16 -16.56
C GLY A 93 12.68 14.31 -15.10
N THR A 94 12.79 15.53 -14.62
CA THR A 94 12.48 15.90 -13.24
C THR A 94 11.63 17.15 -13.18
N VAL A 95 10.61 17.15 -12.32
CA VAL A 95 9.89 18.35 -11.90
C VAL A 95 10.39 18.72 -10.51
N ARG A 96 10.97 19.90 -10.35
CA ARG A 96 11.46 20.39 -9.06
C ARG A 96 10.60 21.56 -8.61
N ALA A 97 9.93 21.45 -7.48
CA ALA A 97 9.12 22.51 -6.91
C ALA A 97 9.59 22.89 -5.51
N THR A 98 9.54 24.18 -5.17
CA THR A 98 9.89 24.65 -3.83
C THR A 98 8.65 24.79 -2.95
N PHE A 99 8.85 24.53 -1.66
CA PHE A 99 7.84 24.50 -0.64
C PHE A 99 8.22 25.42 0.50
N ASP A 100 7.26 26.25 0.90
CA ASP A 100 7.29 26.90 2.19
C ASP A 100 6.96 25.90 3.29
N HIS A 101 7.67 25.99 4.41
CA HIS A 101 7.44 25.15 5.57
C HIS A 101 7.06 26.00 6.77
N ARG A 102 6.11 25.52 7.57
CA ARG A 102 5.77 26.09 8.88
C ARG A 102 5.18 25.04 9.79
N ILE A 103 5.26 25.29 11.09
CA ILE A 103 4.45 24.58 12.09
C ILE A 103 3.19 25.39 12.34
N GLU A 104 2.04 24.76 12.17
CA GLU A 104 0.74 25.27 12.64
C GLU A 104 0.35 24.53 13.91
N VAL A 105 -0.19 25.24 14.90
CA VAL A 105 -0.76 24.61 16.10
C VAL A 105 -2.27 24.70 16.00
N GLY A 106 -2.92 23.59 15.62
CA GLY A 106 -4.36 23.48 15.46
C GLY A 106 -4.92 22.48 16.46
N GLY A 107 -5.94 22.86 17.24
CA GLY A 107 -6.54 21.96 18.23
C GLY A 107 -5.57 21.51 19.36
N GLY A 108 -4.46 22.23 19.55
CA GLY A 108 -3.44 21.92 20.57
C GLY A 108 -2.32 20.98 20.10
N THR A 109 -2.34 20.49 18.87
CA THR A 109 -1.27 19.67 18.27
C THR A 109 -0.56 20.41 17.14
N ALA A 110 0.73 20.10 16.96
CA ALA A 110 1.55 20.62 15.88
C ALA A 110 1.29 19.87 14.57
N VAL A 111 1.07 20.64 13.50
CA VAL A 111 0.97 20.17 12.12
C VAL A 111 2.10 20.81 11.33
N LEU A 112 2.95 19.99 10.72
CA LEU A 112 3.89 20.45 9.72
C LEU A 112 3.13 20.71 8.42
N VAL A 113 3.18 21.94 7.94
CA VAL A 113 2.58 22.35 6.68
C VAL A 113 3.68 22.68 5.70
N LEU A 114 3.72 21.95 4.59
CA LEU A 114 4.53 22.30 3.42
C LEU A 114 3.59 22.78 2.32
N ARG A 115 3.70 24.05 1.95
CA ARG A 115 2.88 24.63 0.87
C ARG A 115 3.73 24.83 -0.36
N ALA A 116 3.32 24.22 -1.47
CA ALA A 116 4.00 24.40 -2.76
C ALA A 116 3.91 25.87 -3.18
N ARG A 117 4.98 26.38 -3.77
CA ARG A 117 4.98 27.65 -4.52
C ARG A 117 4.83 27.33 -6.00
N PRO A 118 3.64 27.42 -6.61
CA PRO A 118 3.41 26.96 -7.99
C PRO A 118 4.32 27.63 -9.02
N GLU A 119 4.67 28.90 -8.79
CA GLU A 119 5.60 29.68 -9.62
C GLU A 119 7.04 29.15 -9.61
N SER A 120 7.40 28.32 -8.62
CA SER A 120 8.76 27.80 -8.40
C SER A 120 9.02 26.43 -9.01
N ALA A 121 8.00 25.82 -9.64
CA ALA A 121 8.16 24.54 -10.31
C ALA A 121 8.97 24.72 -11.60
N ASP A 122 10.06 23.96 -11.72
CA ASP A 122 10.98 23.92 -12.85
C ASP A 122 11.00 22.49 -13.42
N VAL A 123 10.86 22.36 -14.72
CA VAL A 123 10.93 21.09 -15.43
C VAL A 123 12.24 20.99 -16.20
N ALA A 124 12.99 19.94 -15.88
CA ALA A 124 14.17 19.55 -16.63
C ALA A 124 13.92 18.22 -17.36
N PHE A 125 13.78 18.29 -18.69
CA PHE A 125 13.82 17.11 -19.55
C PHE A 125 15.25 16.62 -19.74
N SER A 126 15.42 15.29 -19.81
CA SER A 126 16.70 14.69 -20.18
C SER A 126 17.09 15.03 -21.62
N ASP A 127 18.37 14.86 -21.95
CA ASP A 127 18.85 15.06 -23.33
C ASP A 127 18.19 14.10 -24.32
N VAL A 128 17.83 12.90 -23.87
CA VAL A 128 17.09 11.91 -24.66
C VAL A 128 15.68 12.42 -24.96
N ALA A 129 14.96 12.91 -23.94
CA ALA A 129 13.64 13.49 -24.09
C ALA A 129 13.66 14.74 -25.00
N LYS A 130 14.65 15.64 -24.83
CA LYS A 130 14.85 16.80 -25.72
C LYS A 130 15.10 16.38 -27.18
N GLY A 131 15.84 15.30 -27.40
CA GLY A 131 16.02 14.69 -28.72
C GLY A 131 14.69 14.19 -29.31
N ALA A 132 13.89 13.48 -28.51
CA ALA A 132 12.58 12.98 -28.92
C ALA A 132 11.60 14.11 -29.27
N ILE A 133 11.57 15.18 -28.46
CA ILE A 133 10.76 16.39 -28.71
C ILE A 133 11.14 17.01 -30.06
N ARG A 134 12.42 17.32 -30.28
CA ARG A 134 12.88 17.94 -31.53
C ARG A 134 12.54 17.11 -32.76
N ASN A 135 12.69 15.79 -32.69
CA ASN A 135 12.39 14.89 -33.80
C ASN A 135 10.88 14.80 -34.08
N ALA A 136 10.05 14.74 -33.04
CA ALA A 136 8.60 14.61 -33.18
C ALA A 136 7.93 15.89 -33.71
N LEU A 137 8.54 17.06 -33.46
CA LEU A 137 8.04 18.36 -33.91
C LEU A 137 8.62 18.80 -35.26
N ALA A 138 9.59 18.07 -35.80
CA ALA A 138 10.20 18.41 -37.08
C ALA A 138 9.13 18.41 -38.20
N GLY A 139 8.91 19.57 -38.82
CA GLY A 139 7.96 19.74 -39.92
C GLY A 139 6.50 19.91 -39.51
N THR A 140 6.17 19.98 -38.21
CA THR A 140 4.79 20.21 -37.73
C THR A 140 4.44 21.70 -37.60
N GLY A 141 5.44 22.59 -37.68
CA GLY A 141 5.26 24.04 -37.50
C GLY A 141 5.24 24.50 -36.03
N MET A 142 5.26 23.56 -35.07
CA MET A 142 5.44 23.83 -33.65
C MET A 142 6.94 23.79 -33.31
N ASP A 143 7.46 24.84 -32.70
CA ASP A 143 8.86 24.87 -32.28
C ASP A 143 9.06 24.12 -30.94
N ALA A 144 10.26 23.55 -30.75
CA ALA A 144 10.57 22.74 -29.57
C ALA A 144 10.57 23.54 -28.27
N VAL A 145 10.90 24.83 -28.31
CA VAL A 145 10.93 25.70 -27.12
C VAL A 145 9.51 25.94 -26.63
N ARG A 146 8.61 26.29 -27.54
CA ARG A 146 7.18 26.47 -27.25
C ARG A 146 6.56 25.19 -26.72
N PHE A 147 6.91 24.02 -27.26
CA PHE A 147 6.44 22.76 -26.71
C PHE A 147 6.96 22.51 -25.29
N GLU A 148 8.26 22.76 -25.05
CA GLU A 148 8.86 22.67 -23.72
C GLU A 148 8.16 23.63 -22.74
N ASP A 149 7.86 24.87 -23.14
CA ASP A 149 7.13 25.85 -22.33
C ASP A 149 5.70 25.39 -22.00
N THR A 150 4.97 24.84 -22.98
CA THR A 150 3.62 24.29 -22.75
C THR A 150 3.67 23.05 -21.86
N ALA A 151 4.65 22.18 -22.06
CA ALA A 151 4.85 20.99 -21.23
C ALA A 151 5.25 21.38 -19.80
N ASP A 152 6.11 22.39 -19.64
CA ASP A 152 6.46 23.00 -18.35
C ASP A 152 5.21 23.54 -17.66
N ALA A 153 4.40 24.36 -18.35
CA ALA A 153 3.15 24.89 -17.81
C ALA A 153 2.17 23.79 -17.36
N ALA A 154 2.05 22.69 -18.12
CA ALA A 154 1.24 21.54 -17.74
C ALA A 154 1.82 20.78 -16.53
N LEU A 155 3.14 20.57 -16.51
CA LEU A 155 3.88 19.87 -15.45
C LEU A 155 3.95 20.66 -14.14
N ARG A 156 3.89 22.00 -14.18
CA ARG A 156 3.67 22.82 -12.98
C ARG A 156 2.37 22.44 -12.26
N GLY A 157 1.36 21.95 -12.99
CA GLY A 157 0.16 21.34 -12.42
C GLY A 157 0.44 20.14 -11.52
N LEU A 158 1.52 19.39 -11.76
CA LEU A 158 1.98 18.29 -10.91
C LEU A 158 2.47 18.78 -9.53
N ALA A 159 3.08 19.96 -9.48
CA ALA A 159 3.45 20.59 -8.21
C ALA A 159 2.21 21.04 -7.42
N MET A 160 1.16 21.50 -8.12
CA MET A 160 -0.14 21.83 -7.51
C MET A 160 -0.93 20.60 -7.03
N LEU A 161 -0.71 19.43 -7.65
CA LEU A 161 -1.24 18.15 -7.16
C LEU A 161 -0.71 17.82 -5.76
N VAL A 162 0.51 18.25 -5.44
CA VAL A 162 1.05 18.18 -4.07
C VAL A 162 0.51 19.34 -3.21
N GLY A 163 0.29 20.51 -3.82
CA GLY A 163 -0.54 21.62 -3.32
C GLY A 163 -0.19 22.12 -1.92
N GLU A 164 -0.77 21.48 -0.92
CA GLU A 164 -0.41 21.65 0.47
C GLU A 164 -0.29 20.28 1.13
N PHE A 165 0.91 19.97 1.60
CA PHE A 165 1.17 18.81 2.41
C PHE A 165 0.97 19.16 3.87
N ARG A 166 0.10 18.42 4.56
CA ARG A 166 -0.14 18.58 5.99
C ARG A 166 0.20 17.26 6.67
N LEU A 167 1.20 17.30 7.54
CA LEU A 167 1.56 16.18 8.39
C LEU A 167 1.23 16.53 9.83
N ASP A 168 0.18 15.91 10.36
CA ASP A 168 -0.08 15.95 11.78
C ASP A 168 1.03 15.18 12.50
N LEU A 169 1.77 15.90 13.35
CA LEU A 169 2.84 15.30 14.14
C LEU A 169 2.27 14.62 15.39
N GLY A 170 1.02 14.92 15.77
CA GLY A 170 0.39 14.49 17.01
C GLY A 170 1.14 14.94 18.25
N ILE A 171 1.96 15.99 18.12
CA ILE A 171 2.80 16.55 19.18
C ILE A 171 2.03 17.71 19.84
N PRO A 172 1.67 17.62 21.13
CA PRO A 172 1.09 18.73 21.87
C PRO A 172 2.01 19.95 21.94
N VAL A 173 1.46 21.14 21.67
CA VAL A 173 2.16 22.42 21.86
C VAL A 173 1.27 23.37 22.67
N THR A 174 1.76 23.79 23.84
CA THR A 174 1.05 24.72 24.73
C THR A 174 1.91 25.94 25.01
N PRO A 175 1.70 27.06 24.28
CA PRO A 175 2.49 28.27 24.45
C PRO A 175 2.43 28.82 25.88
N GLY A 176 3.59 29.27 26.38
CA GLY A 176 3.71 29.91 27.70
C GLY A 176 3.77 28.97 28.90
N VAL A 177 3.69 27.65 28.68
CA VAL A 177 3.83 26.63 29.72
C VAL A 177 5.05 25.77 29.40
N ASP A 178 5.83 25.41 30.44
CA ASP A 178 6.91 24.43 30.26
C ASP A 178 6.32 23.13 29.69
N GLY A 179 6.99 22.59 28.69
CA GLY A 179 6.68 21.30 28.10
C GLY A 179 7.04 20.14 29.01
N SER A 180 6.92 18.94 28.46
CA SER A 180 7.27 17.69 29.12
C SER A 180 7.89 16.74 28.11
N ILE A 181 8.77 15.85 28.56
CA ILE A 181 9.08 14.64 27.80
C ILE A 181 8.17 13.53 28.31
N MET A 182 8.01 13.36 29.63
CA MET A 182 7.21 12.27 30.25
C MET A 182 5.93 12.77 30.94
N PRO A 183 4.84 11.97 30.99
CA PRO A 183 4.61 10.70 30.28
C PRO A 183 4.21 10.89 28.81
N ARG A 184 3.96 12.14 28.39
CA ARG A 184 3.72 12.53 27.00
C ARG A 184 4.62 13.70 26.64
N THR A 185 5.24 13.62 25.46
CA THR A 185 6.05 14.73 24.96
C THR A 185 5.14 15.91 24.61
N ALA A 186 5.39 17.08 25.20
CA ALA A 186 4.68 18.32 24.94
C ALA A 186 5.70 19.45 24.87
N TYR A 187 5.48 20.43 24.00
CA TYR A 187 6.41 21.54 23.81
C TYR A 187 5.76 22.87 24.20
N ALA A 188 6.59 23.79 24.68
CA ALA A 188 6.23 25.19 24.82
C ALA A 188 6.21 25.92 23.47
N GLY A 189 7.00 25.42 22.51
CA GLY A 189 7.06 25.91 21.13
C GLY A 189 7.83 24.94 20.24
N LEU A 190 7.58 25.00 18.94
CA LEU A 190 8.17 24.09 17.96
C LEU A 190 8.49 24.84 16.67
N GLU A 191 9.66 24.59 16.12
CA GLU A 191 10.14 25.14 14.86
C GLU A 191 10.60 24.01 13.93
N VAL A 192 10.60 24.28 12.63
CA VAL A 192 11.08 23.33 11.62
C VAL A 192 11.93 24.08 10.60
N PHE A 193 13.04 23.47 10.18
CA PHE A 193 13.90 24.02 9.13
C PHE A 193 14.73 22.94 8.44
N PRO A 194 15.08 23.12 7.16
CA PRO A 194 16.04 22.26 6.47
C PRO A 194 17.48 22.56 6.92
N PHE A 195 18.30 21.51 7.04
CA PHE A 195 19.71 21.62 7.38
C PHE A 195 20.51 20.52 6.69
N GLY A 196 21.69 20.87 6.16
CA GLY A 196 22.57 19.93 5.48
C GLY A 196 23.49 20.54 4.43
N GLY A 197 24.39 19.69 3.93
CA GLY A 197 25.37 19.98 2.90
C GLY A 197 24.84 19.85 1.46
N ALA A 198 25.75 19.83 0.48
CA ALA A 198 25.39 19.63 -0.92
C ALA A 198 24.94 18.20 -1.23
N ASP A 199 25.47 17.22 -0.49
CA ASP A 199 25.06 15.81 -0.59
C ASP A 199 23.73 15.60 0.13
N ARG A 200 22.78 14.91 -0.52
CA ARG A 200 21.47 14.56 0.04
C ARG A 200 21.58 13.58 1.21
N ALA A 201 22.61 12.74 1.23
CA ALA A 201 22.83 11.82 2.37
C ALA A 201 23.12 12.59 3.67
N GLU A 202 23.63 13.82 3.56
CA GLU A 202 23.98 14.72 4.67
C GLU A 202 22.89 15.77 4.93
N GLN A 203 21.69 15.59 4.37
CA GLN A 203 20.57 16.51 4.53
C GLN A 203 19.50 15.94 5.45
N ALA A 204 18.95 16.79 6.30
CA ALA A 204 17.88 16.45 7.20
C ALA A 204 16.87 17.59 7.37
N MET A 205 15.63 17.22 7.66
CA MET A 205 14.64 18.12 8.21
C MET A 205 14.82 18.14 9.72
N VAL A 206 14.98 19.34 10.26
CA VAL A 206 15.21 19.55 11.69
C VAL A 206 13.92 20.04 12.32
N LEU A 207 13.38 19.26 13.25
CA LEU A 207 12.30 19.66 14.13
C LEU A 207 12.89 20.10 15.46
N ALA A 208 12.84 21.39 15.75
CA ALA A 208 13.51 22.00 16.88
C ALA A 208 12.49 22.48 17.91
N GLY A 209 12.55 21.89 19.11
CA GLY A 209 11.59 22.08 20.17
C GLY A 209 12.11 22.93 21.33
N PHE A 210 11.19 23.69 21.92
CA PHE A 210 11.35 24.36 23.20
C PHE A 210 10.55 23.60 24.25
N LEU A 211 11.25 23.11 25.27
CA LEU A 211 10.64 22.48 26.44
C LEU A 211 10.51 23.47 27.59
N PHE A 212 11.38 24.48 27.68
CA PHE A 212 11.22 25.55 28.65
C PHE A 212 10.49 26.73 28.01
N ALA A 213 9.38 27.18 28.61
CA ALA A 213 8.62 28.33 28.09
C ALA A 213 9.49 29.58 27.99
N GLY A 214 10.40 29.77 28.96
CA GLY A 214 11.36 30.87 28.95
C GLY A 214 12.41 30.80 27.84
N ASN A 215 12.54 29.69 27.12
CA ASN A 215 13.47 29.53 26.00
C ASN A 215 12.81 29.73 24.63
N VAL A 216 11.48 29.80 24.54
CA VAL A 216 10.76 30.02 23.29
C VAL A 216 11.28 31.28 22.59
N GLY A 217 11.63 31.14 21.30
CA GLY A 217 12.16 32.22 20.47
C GLY A 217 13.66 32.53 20.67
N LYS A 218 14.37 31.80 21.54
CA LYS A 218 15.84 31.93 21.68
C LYS A 218 16.62 31.11 20.64
N GLY A 219 15.95 30.18 19.96
CA GLY A 219 16.54 29.32 18.93
C GLY A 219 17.11 30.12 17.76
N ARG A 220 18.25 29.66 17.22
CA ARG A 220 18.92 30.31 16.09
C ARG A 220 19.37 29.25 15.08
N PRO A 221 18.53 28.84 14.12
CA PRO A 221 18.83 27.74 13.18
C PRO A 221 20.19 27.89 12.49
N ARG A 222 20.53 29.12 12.10
CA ARG A 222 21.78 29.48 11.42
C ARG A 222 23.06 29.22 12.22
N THR A 223 22.95 29.01 13.53
CA THR A 223 24.10 28.76 14.42
C THR A 223 24.36 27.28 14.68
N LYS A 224 23.51 26.39 14.13
CA LYS A 224 23.72 24.95 14.13
C LYS A 224 24.96 24.62 13.30
N SER A 225 25.92 23.92 13.90
CA SER A 225 27.21 23.63 13.26
C SER A 225 27.21 22.39 12.37
N ARG A 226 26.48 21.34 12.75
CA ARG A 226 26.38 20.07 12.04
C ARG A 226 25.12 19.29 12.45
N LEU A 227 24.82 18.23 11.70
CA LEU A 227 23.86 17.20 12.09
C LEU A 227 24.46 16.33 13.21
N ALA A 228 23.61 15.96 14.16
CA ALA A 228 23.88 14.90 15.11
C ALA A 228 23.59 13.51 14.51
N LEU A 229 22.87 13.46 13.38
CA LEU A 229 22.50 12.26 12.62
C LEU A 229 23.70 11.61 11.90
N PRO A 230 24.12 10.38 12.27
CA PRO A 230 25.14 9.63 11.57
C PRO A 230 24.72 9.23 10.15
N ILE A 231 25.67 9.10 9.20
CA ILE A 231 25.41 8.88 7.77
C ILE A 231 24.67 7.58 7.43
N ASP A 232 24.64 6.62 8.35
CA ASP A 232 24.00 5.31 8.22
C ASP A 232 22.62 5.23 8.91
N GLN A 233 22.21 6.29 9.61
CA GLN A 233 20.98 6.34 10.41
C GLN A 233 19.96 7.32 9.81
N THR A 234 18.67 7.05 9.90
CA THR A 234 17.64 7.94 9.28
C THR A 234 16.99 8.93 10.24
N ILE A 235 17.15 8.75 11.55
CA ILE A 235 16.63 9.67 12.58
C ILE A 235 17.58 9.85 13.77
N ALA A 236 17.61 11.06 14.33
CA ALA A 236 18.30 11.34 15.58
C ALA A 236 17.50 12.31 16.45
N VAL A 237 17.56 12.14 17.77
CA VAL A 237 16.95 13.01 18.78
C VAL A 237 18.04 13.47 19.74
N THR A 238 18.18 14.78 19.89
CA THR A 238 19.21 15.42 20.72
C THR A 238 18.57 16.30 21.78
N LEU A 239 19.02 16.18 23.02
CA LEU A 239 18.59 16.97 24.17
C LEU A 239 19.71 17.86 24.68
N SER A 240 19.35 19.09 25.07
CA SER A 240 20.25 19.96 25.82
C SER A 240 20.53 19.39 27.22
N PRO A 241 21.65 19.77 27.87
CA PRO A 241 21.98 19.26 29.20
C PRO A 241 20.88 19.57 30.22
N GLN A 242 20.29 20.77 30.13
CA GLN A 242 19.21 21.20 31.01
C GLN A 242 17.92 20.40 30.76
N ALA A 243 17.58 20.15 29.49
CA ALA A 243 16.41 19.36 29.13
C ALA A 243 16.56 17.89 29.55
N PHE A 244 17.70 17.27 29.22
CA PHE A 244 18.03 15.91 29.64
C PHE A 244 17.96 15.77 31.15
N ARG A 245 18.58 16.69 31.89
CA ARG A 245 18.56 16.70 33.36
C ARG A 245 17.14 16.75 33.91
N ARG A 246 16.35 17.77 33.54
CA ARG A 246 15.04 17.99 34.14
C ARG A 246 14.00 16.95 33.72
N PHE A 247 13.94 16.61 32.43
CA PHE A 247 12.83 15.86 31.85
C PHE A 247 13.11 14.37 31.63
N CYS A 248 14.37 13.92 31.79
CA CYS A 248 14.72 12.51 31.69
C CYS A 248 15.43 12.05 32.97
N PHE A 249 16.62 12.59 33.24
CA PHE A 249 17.52 12.05 34.23
C PHE A 249 17.01 12.19 35.66
N CYS A 250 16.70 13.41 36.11
CA CYS A 250 16.24 13.64 37.48
C CYS A 250 14.91 12.97 37.77
N GLN A 251 13.99 12.96 36.79
CA GLN A 251 12.72 12.27 36.95
C GLN A 251 12.94 10.77 37.19
N SER A 252 13.71 10.09 36.34
CA SER A 252 14.00 8.67 36.49
C SER A 252 14.81 8.33 37.74
N LEU A 253 15.78 9.19 38.10
CA LEU A 253 16.55 9.04 39.33
C LEU A 253 15.64 9.11 40.56
N MET A 254 14.74 10.10 40.60
CA MET A 254 13.79 10.24 41.68
C MET A 254 12.77 9.10 41.71
N GLU A 255 12.30 8.63 40.55
CA GLU A 255 11.46 7.43 40.48
C GLU A 255 12.17 6.19 41.01
N GLY A 256 13.47 6.04 40.76
CA GLY A 256 14.27 4.93 41.25
C GLY A 256 14.60 4.99 42.74
N LEU A 257 14.83 6.20 43.27
CA LEU A 257 15.29 6.42 44.64
C LEU A 257 14.17 6.67 45.66
N MET A 258 12.97 7.08 45.24
CA MET A 258 11.89 7.43 46.18
C MET A 258 11.05 6.21 46.58
N PRO A 259 10.84 5.95 47.90
CA PRO A 259 9.76 5.06 48.37
C PRO A 259 8.39 5.66 48.01
N SER A 260 7.30 4.88 48.16
CA SER A 260 5.93 5.20 47.69
C SER A 260 5.35 6.55 48.13
N SER A 261 5.95 7.23 49.11
CA SER A 261 5.66 8.62 49.46
C SER A 261 6.90 9.34 49.99
N VAL A 262 7.12 10.59 49.58
CA VAL A 262 8.24 11.43 50.05
C VAL A 262 7.74 12.80 50.50
N THR A 263 8.32 13.36 51.55
CA THR A 263 7.98 14.70 52.06
C THR A 263 9.05 15.71 51.65
N ILE A 264 8.72 16.68 50.79
CA ILE A 264 9.64 17.75 50.36
C ILE A 264 9.16 19.07 50.96
N GLY A 265 10.00 19.73 51.76
CA GLY A 265 9.64 21.01 52.40
C GLY A 265 8.38 20.94 53.29
N GLY A 266 8.13 19.78 53.92
CA GLY A 266 6.92 19.53 54.73
C GLY A 266 5.69 19.08 53.95
N ILE A 267 5.76 18.98 52.63
CA ILE A 267 4.66 18.53 51.77
C ILE A 267 4.85 17.07 51.40
N ARG A 268 3.92 16.19 51.81
CA ARG A 268 3.93 14.77 51.47
C ARG A 268 3.42 14.58 50.03
N ILE A 269 4.28 14.06 49.17
CA ILE A 269 4.02 13.72 47.78
C ILE A 269 3.92 12.20 47.69
N GLN A 270 2.75 11.69 47.28
CA GLN A 270 2.58 10.28 46.96
C GLN A 270 3.00 10.02 45.51
N ARG A 271 3.73 8.92 45.28
CA ARG A 271 4.32 8.54 43.98
C ARG A 271 3.27 8.54 42.85
N ASP A 272 2.07 8.06 43.14
CA ASP A 272 1.00 7.91 42.15
C ASP A 272 0.28 9.23 41.82
N GLN A 273 0.27 10.21 42.74
CA GLN A 273 -0.52 11.44 42.58
C GLN A 273 0.26 12.55 41.85
N ALA A 274 1.58 12.62 42.02
CA ALA A 274 2.43 13.53 41.24
C ALA A 274 2.59 13.08 39.77
N TYR A 275 2.59 11.76 39.54
CA TYR A 275 2.60 11.17 38.20
C TYR A 275 1.32 11.49 37.41
N LEU A 276 0.16 11.52 38.07
CA LEU A 276 -1.15 11.79 37.45
C LEU A 276 -1.49 13.29 37.32
N ASP A 277 -1.01 14.15 38.22
CA ASP A 277 -1.35 15.59 38.23
C ASP A 277 -0.44 16.46 37.33
N GLY A 278 0.61 15.92 36.72
CA GLY A 278 1.54 16.69 35.87
C GLY A 278 2.34 17.78 36.60
N ARG A 279 2.35 17.79 37.94
CA ARG A 279 3.02 18.81 38.77
C ARG A 279 4.53 18.58 38.95
N TRP A 280 5.18 18.20 37.86
CA TRP A 280 6.65 18.06 37.77
C TRP A 280 7.35 19.42 37.59
N ASP A 281 6.59 20.50 37.39
CA ASP A 281 7.02 21.89 37.41
C ASP A 281 7.67 22.33 38.74
N ARG A 282 7.44 21.55 39.81
CA ARG A 282 7.97 21.81 41.16
C ARG A 282 9.25 21.07 41.50
N LEU A 283 9.76 20.21 40.61
CA LEU A 283 11.08 19.63 40.83
C LEU A 283 12.17 20.71 40.67
N PRO A 284 13.16 20.79 41.58
CA PRO A 284 14.26 21.74 41.43
C PRO A 284 15.01 21.51 40.12
N SER A 285 15.72 22.54 39.63
CA SER A 285 16.54 22.48 38.40
C SER A 285 17.79 21.57 38.53
N ILE A 286 18.00 21.00 39.70
CA ILE A 286 18.98 19.97 40.06
C ILE A 286 18.22 18.81 40.71
N CYS A 287 18.65 17.56 40.49
CA CYS A 287 17.90 16.38 40.92
C CYS A 287 17.59 16.36 42.43
N ALA A 288 18.40 17.08 43.23
CA ALA A 288 18.07 17.50 44.59
C ALA A 288 18.70 18.87 44.87
N GLY A 289 17.90 19.90 45.12
CA GLY A 289 18.41 21.09 45.83
C GLY A 289 18.41 20.81 47.33
N ALA A 290 19.58 20.93 47.98
CA ALA A 290 19.90 21.07 49.42
C ALA A 290 19.00 20.41 50.50
N ASN A 291 18.11 19.49 50.16
CA ASN A 291 17.15 18.87 51.05
C ASN A 291 17.52 17.39 51.21
N GLU A 292 17.47 16.87 52.45
CA GLU A 292 17.74 15.46 52.74
C GLU A 292 16.56 14.58 52.28
N PHE A 293 16.86 13.48 51.57
CA PHE A 293 15.86 12.49 51.15
C PHE A 293 16.20 11.11 51.74
N GLU A 294 15.25 10.49 52.45
CA GLU A 294 15.42 9.12 52.96
C GLU A 294 15.12 8.11 51.85
N VAL A 295 16.10 7.27 51.53
CA VAL A 295 16.07 6.31 50.41
C VAL A 295 15.68 4.92 50.90
N GLN A 296 16.15 4.54 52.08
CA GLN A 296 15.86 3.28 52.76
C GLN A 296 16.03 3.49 54.28
N ASP A 297 15.43 2.66 55.12
CA ASP A 297 15.46 2.79 56.60
C ASP A 297 16.82 3.22 57.13
N GLY A 298 16.91 4.49 57.54
CA GLY A 298 18.12 5.07 58.11
C GLY A 298 19.22 5.48 57.13
N LEU A 299 19.04 5.40 55.80
CA LEU A 299 19.94 5.91 54.76
C LEU A 299 19.31 7.12 54.05
N ARG A 300 20.01 8.25 54.08
CA ARG A 300 19.58 9.54 53.53
C ARG A 300 20.58 10.04 52.51
N LEU A 301 20.10 10.58 51.39
CA LEU A 301 20.89 11.38 50.46
C LEU A 301 20.80 12.85 50.86
N THR A 302 21.94 13.47 51.09
CA THR A 302 22.06 14.88 51.49
C THR A 302 22.43 15.78 50.31
N ARG A 303 23.02 15.21 49.25
CA ARG A 303 23.28 15.90 47.99
C ARG A 303 23.18 14.94 46.81
N VAL A 304 22.59 15.42 45.71
CA VAL A 304 22.61 14.75 44.41
C VAL A 304 22.96 15.80 43.37
N ALA A 305 24.13 15.69 42.77
CA ALA A 305 24.57 16.56 41.69
C ALA A 305 24.91 15.73 40.45
N ASP A 306 24.45 16.19 39.30
CA ASP A 306 24.73 15.56 38.02
C ASP A 306 25.49 16.52 37.08
N ALA A 307 26.26 15.96 36.16
CA ALA A 307 26.86 16.66 35.04
C ALA A 307 26.98 15.72 33.83
N LEU A 308 26.80 16.26 32.63
CA LEU A 308 27.18 15.53 31.42
C LEU A 308 28.69 15.59 31.26
N GLY A 309 29.31 14.44 31.01
CA GLY A 309 30.70 14.27 30.61
C GLY A 309 30.79 13.69 29.19
N GLU A 310 32.01 13.57 28.66
CA GLU A 310 32.24 12.86 27.40
C GLU A 310 31.98 11.36 27.58
N GLY A 311 30.94 10.85 26.92
CA GLY A 311 30.53 9.44 26.96
C GLY A 311 29.80 8.98 28.23
N GLN A 312 29.63 9.83 29.23
CA GLN A 312 29.07 9.45 30.53
C GLN A 312 28.33 10.60 31.23
N VAL A 313 27.39 10.27 32.12
CA VAL A 313 26.84 11.19 33.11
C VAL A 313 27.62 10.99 34.40
N ILE A 314 28.15 12.07 34.96
CA ILE A 314 28.83 12.08 36.26
C ILE A 314 27.77 12.39 37.31
N LEU A 315 27.67 11.53 38.31
CA LEU A 315 26.74 11.66 39.43
C LEU A 315 27.54 11.70 40.74
N ASP A 316 27.48 12.83 41.42
CA ASP A 316 28.03 13.00 42.76
C ASP A 316 26.88 12.86 43.78
N LEU A 317 27.00 11.87 44.65
CA LEU A 317 26.04 11.56 45.70
C LEU A 317 26.69 11.76 47.06
N ASP A 318 26.10 12.61 47.91
CA ASP A 318 26.47 12.67 49.33
C ASP A 318 25.37 11.98 50.13
N PHE A 319 25.77 11.13 51.08
CA PHE A 319 24.87 10.33 51.88
C PHE A 319 25.18 10.43 53.37
N TYR A 320 24.16 10.15 54.16
CA TYR A 320 24.19 10.05 55.61
C TYR A 320 23.33 8.86 56.04
N THR A 321 23.86 7.98 56.87
CA THR A 321 23.12 6.86 57.43
C THR A 321 23.33 6.67 58.92
N THR A 322 22.30 6.18 59.58
CA THR A 322 22.32 5.82 60.99
C THR A 322 21.82 4.41 61.16
N GLY A 323 22.60 3.56 61.81
CA GLY A 323 22.19 2.20 62.17
C GLY A 323 22.37 1.93 63.65
N PHE A 324 22.15 0.67 64.05
CA PHE A 324 22.46 0.25 65.41
C PHE A 324 23.96 0.45 65.67
N CYS A 325 24.29 1.38 66.56
CA CYS A 325 25.65 1.64 67.03
C CYS A 325 26.62 2.34 66.03
N TYR A 326 26.13 2.98 64.97
CA TYR A 326 26.97 3.78 64.09
C TYR A 326 26.22 4.92 63.41
N LYS A 327 26.96 5.97 63.04
CA LYS A 327 26.57 6.98 62.06
C LYS A 327 27.62 6.97 60.97
N ALA A 328 27.21 6.93 59.71
CA ALA A 328 28.14 7.04 58.60
C ALA A 328 27.70 8.16 57.67
N SER A 329 28.65 8.96 57.19
CA SER A 329 28.43 9.91 56.11
C SER A 329 29.49 9.70 55.07
N GLY A 330 29.18 9.93 53.81
CA GLY A 330 30.15 9.77 52.76
C GLY A 330 29.72 10.41 51.47
N SER A 331 30.62 10.34 50.50
CA SER A 331 30.35 10.73 49.12
C SER A 331 30.72 9.59 48.17
N VAL A 332 29.93 9.46 47.11
CA VAL A 332 30.16 8.52 46.02
C VAL A 332 30.10 9.28 44.71
N ARG A 333 31.12 9.10 43.89
CA ARG A 333 31.07 9.50 42.48
C ARG A 333 30.77 8.28 41.61
N ALA A 334 29.70 8.37 40.85
CA ALA A 334 29.29 7.37 39.88
C ALA A 334 29.37 7.94 38.46
N TYR A 335 29.76 7.11 37.52
CA TYR A 335 29.78 7.38 36.08
C TYR A 335 28.78 6.45 35.41
N LEU A 336 27.79 7.05 34.76
CA LEU A 336 26.72 6.34 34.08
C LEU A 336 26.95 6.45 32.58
N THR A 337 27.03 5.31 31.91
CA THR A 337 27.01 5.26 30.44
C THR A 337 25.69 4.65 30.00
N PHE A 338 25.27 4.95 28.78
CA PHE A 338 24.07 4.36 28.19
C PHE A 338 24.43 3.64 26.90
N ASP A 339 23.97 2.41 26.78
CA ASP A 339 24.07 1.56 25.59
C ASP A 339 22.65 1.26 25.08
N ILE A 340 22.50 0.85 23.82
CA ILE A 340 21.21 0.43 23.28
C ILE A 340 21.25 -1.06 22.93
N ARG A 341 20.34 -1.84 23.53
CA ARG A 341 20.20 -3.28 23.28
C ARG A 341 18.73 -3.62 23.11
N ASP A 342 18.41 -4.36 22.05
CA ASP A 342 17.02 -4.75 21.73
C ASP A 342 16.05 -3.55 21.74
N ASN A 343 16.50 -2.40 21.20
CA ASN A 343 15.76 -1.13 21.18
C ASN A 343 15.44 -0.55 22.59
N GLN A 344 16.19 -0.95 23.61
CA GLN A 344 16.09 -0.43 24.98
C GLN A 344 17.39 0.27 25.38
N LEU A 345 17.26 1.42 26.06
CA LEU A 345 18.39 2.15 26.63
C LEU A 345 18.84 1.44 27.91
N VAL A 346 19.96 0.74 27.87
CA VAL A 346 20.53 0.01 29.00
C VAL A 346 21.63 0.86 29.64
N PRO A 347 21.41 1.44 30.84
CA PRO A 347 22.49 2.10 31.54
C PRO A 347 23.45 1.10 32.15
N SER A 348 24.72 1.51 32.24
CA SER A 348 25.71 0.84 33.07
C SER A 348 26.39 1.87 33.97
N ALA A 349 26.62 1.50 35.22
CA ALA A 349 27.26 2.36 36.21
C ALA A 349 28.64 1.82 36.56
N ARG A 350 29.60 2.73 36.65
CA ARG A 350 30.90 2.49 37.28
C ARG A 350 31.06 3.49 38.41
N ASN A 351 31.51 3.01 39.56
CA ASN A 351 31.69 3.85 40.73
C ASN A 351 33.18 4.03 41.02
N ASP A 352 33.57 5.23 41.46
CA ASP A 352 34.86 5.42 42.13
C ASP A 352 34.84 4.78 43.52
N GLU A 353 36.02 4.61 44.12
CA GLU A 353 36.11 4.21 45.52
C GLU A 353 35.41 5.25 46.40
N PRO A 354 34.46 4.83 47.24
CA PRO A 354 33.66 5.76 48.01
C PRO A 354 34.45 6.33 49.19
N ASP A 355 34.26 7.62 49.46
CA ASP A 355 34.82 8.28 50.65
C ASP A 355 33.78 8.20 51.79
N VAL A 356 34.06 7.41 52.81
CA VAL A 356 33.10 7.09 53.89
C VAL A 356 33.73 7.35 55.25
N ASP A 357 33.14 8.28 55.99
CA ASP A 357 33.45 8.54 57.39
C ASP A 357 32.42 7.83 58.29
N VAL A 358 32.90 7.03 59.25
CA VAL A 358 32.06 6.24 60.15
C VAL A 358 32.35 6.63 61.59
N SER A 359 31.40 7.32 62.21
CA SER A 359 31.42 7.69 63.62
C SER A 359 30.69 6.65 64.46
N ILE A 360 31.41 6.05 65.40
CA ILE A 360 30.87 5.02 66.31
C ILE A 360 30.90 5.57 67.74
N PRO A 361 29.75 5.62 68.45
CA PRO A 361 29.72 6.02 69.85
C PRO A 361 30.64 5.13 70.71
N TRP A 362 31.31 5.72 71.70
CA TRP A 362 32.34 5.05 72.51
C TRP A 362 31.88 3.71 73.15
N TYR A 363 30.60 3.57 73.50
CA TYR A 363 30.06 2.34 74.09
C TYR A 363 29.94 1.18 73.09
N CYS A 364 29.87 1.48 71.79
CA CYS A 364 29.84 0.49 70.72
C CYS A 364 31.25 -0.02 70.37
N TRP A 365 32.30 0.77 70.62
CA TRP A 365 33.69 0.32 70.49
C TRP A 365 34.01 -0.85 71.44
N VAL A 366 33.41 -0.86 72.63
CA VAL A 366 33.56 -1.94 73.61
C VAL A 366 32.88 -3.22 73.14
N ALA A 367 31.73 -3.12 72.48
CA ALA A 367 31.00 -4.27 71.92
C ALA A 367 31.67 -4.83 70.65
N ALA A 368 32.23 -3.97 69.80
CA ALA A 368 32.88 -4.36 68.54
C ALA A 368 34.23 -5.07 68.73
N TRP A 369 34.91 -4.87 69.87
CA TRP A 369 36.13 -5.61 70.25
C TRP A 369 35.89 -7.12 70.42
N VAL A 370 34.64 -7.53 70.68
CA VAL A 370 34.24 -8.93 70.89
C VAL A 370 33.92 -9.67 69.57
N VAL A 371 33.59 -8.96 68.49
CA VAL A 371 33.06 -9.55 67.24
C VAL A 371 33.91 -9.16 66.01
N GLY A 372 35.23 -9.07 66.19
CA GLY A 372 36.19 -8.48 65.25
C GLY A 372 35.91 -8.65 63.75
N LYS A 373 36.09 -7.55 62.99
CA LYS A 373 36.05 -7.39 61.51
C LYS A 373 34.78 -6.82 60.85
N ILE A 374 33.92 -6.08 61.56
CA ILE A 374 32.71 -5.48 60.95
C ILE A 374 33.00 -4.13 60.23
N TYR A 375 34.09 -3.43 60.58
CA TYR A 375 34.37 -2.05 60.16
C TYR A 375 34.54 -1.84 58.64
N ALA A 376 35.38 -2.63 57.97
CA ALA A 376 35.68 -2.43 56.54
C ALA A 376 34.55 -2.89 55.60
N VAL A 377 33.75 -3.88 56.04
CA VAL A 377 32.68 -4.46 55.22
C VAL A 377 31.43 -3.57 55.23
N ALA A 378 31.14 -2.89 56.34
CA ALA A 378 29.97 -2.01 56.44
C ALA A 378 30.11 -0.73 55.59
N ALA A 379 31.26 -0.05 55.65
CA ALA A 379 31.50 1.19 54.90
C ALA A 379 31.50 0.97 53.37
N LEU A 380 32.25 -0.04 52.89
CA LEU A 380 32.28 -0.41 51.48
C LEU A 380 30.93 -0.99 51.01
N GLY A 381 30.23 -1.72 51.88
CA GLY A 381 28.91 -2.30 51.60
C GLY A 381 27.82 -1.24 51.44
N ILE A 382 27.79 -0.22 52.31
CA ILE A 382 26.80 0.87 52.28
C ILE A 382 26.99 1.73 51.04
N ALA A 383 28.22 2.15 50.74
CA ALA A 383 28.47 3.00 49.59
C ALA A 383 28.27 2.26 48.25
N ASN A 384 28.67 0.98 48.15
CA ASN A 384 28.32 0.16 47.00
C ASN A 384 26.81 -0.05 46.87
N ALA A 385 26.07 -0.19 47.98
CA ALA A 385 24.62 -0.31 47.97
C ALA A 385 23.95 0.99 47.50
N VAL A 386 24.38 2.17 47.96
CA VAL A 386 23.88 3.48 47.49
C VAL A 386 24.11 3.65 46.00
N ALA A 387 25.31 3.35 45.53
CA ALA A 387 25.69 3.51 44.13
C ALA A 387 24.98 2.52 43.22
N THR A 388 24.85 1.26 43.65
CA THR A 388 24.10 0.21 42.94
C THR A 388 22.61 0.52 42.93
N LEU A 389 22.04 1.03 44.02
CA LEU A 389 20.63 1.41 44.11
C LEU A 389 20.31 2.65 43.28
N ALA A 390 21.24 3.61 43.18
CA ALA A 390 21.13 4.72 42.22
C ALA A 390 21.24 4.23 40.77
N ALA A 391 22.21 3.35 40.47
CA ALA A 391 22.37 2.75 39.14
C ALA A 391 21.15 1.93 38.71
N ASP A 392 20.66 1.03 39.57
CA ASP A 392 19.49 0.19 39.34
C ASP A 392 18.20 1.02 39.33
N GLY A 393 18.13 2.08 40.14
CA GLY A 393 17.02 3.03 40.15
C GLY A 393 16.94 3.83 38.86
N ILE A 394 18.08 4.33 38.35
CA ILE A 394 18.19 4.99 37.05
C ILE A 394 17.95 4.00 35.90
N ALA A 395 18.43 2.75 36.02
CA ALA A 395 18.19 1.70 35.04
C ALA A 395 16.71 1.38 34.93
N ASN A 396 16.08 1.03 36.03
CA ASN A 396 14.66 0.72 36.03
C ASN A 396 13.83 1.97 35.71
N GLY A 397 14.25 3.15 36.18
CA GLY A 397 13.62 4.43 35.88
C GLY A 397 13.69 4.77 34.41
N LEU A 398 14.88 4.89 33.80
CA LEU A 398 15.05 5.26 32.38
C LEU A 398 14.57 4.17 31.41
N VAL A 399 14.77 2.89 31.71
CA VAL A 399 14.31 1.75 30.89
C VAL A 399 12.78 1.64 30.91
N LYS A 400 12.14 1.84 32.06
CA LYS A 400 10.67 1.90 32.17
C LYS A 400 10.11 3.29 31.84
N SER A 401 10.96 4.31 31.79
CA SER A 401 10.55 5.69 31.55
C SER A 401 10.09 5.87 30.12
N ALA A 402 9.28 6.90 29.99
CA ALA A 402 8.65 7.33 28.79
C ALA A 402 9.61 7.79 27.68
N LEU A 403 10.93 7.57 27.70
CA LEU A 403 11.70 7.67 26.46
C LEU A 403 11.29 6.53 25.50
N ALA A 404 11.17 5.30 25.99
CA ALA A 404 10.67 4.17 25.20
C ALA A 404 9.17 4.32 24.86
N GLU A 405 8.35 4.75 25.83
CA GLU A 405 6.90 4.98 25.64
C GLU A 405 6.56 6.26 24.84
N ASN A 406 7.39 7.33 24.88
CA ASN A 406 7.17 8.54 24.06
C ASN A 406 7.75 8.44 22.66
N LEU A 407 8.79 7.65 22.44
CA LEU A 407 9.22 7.33 21.09
C LEU A 407 8.18 6.44 20.40
N SER A 408 7.53 5.54 21.17
CA SER A 408 6.31 4.89 20.72
C SER A 408 5.07 5.80 20.72
N ALA A 409 5.07 6.92 21.46
CA ALA A 409 4.09 8.00 21.29
C ALA A 409 4.42 8.95 20.12
N MET A 410 5.64 9.01 19.59
CA MET A 410 5.91 9.53 18.24
C MET A 410 5.39 8.55 17.19
N ASN A 411 5.48 7.24 17.44
CA ASN A 411 4.73 6.23 16.66
C ASN A 411 3.20 6.45 16.79
N ALA A 412 2.68 6.89 17.95
CA ALA A 412 1.24 7.12 18.19
C ALA A 412 0.74 8.55 17.89
N GLY A 413 1.60 9.55 17.84
CA GLY A 413 1.27 10.91 17.36
C GLY A 413 1.11 10.92 15.85
N SER A 414 1.79 10.00 15.17
CA SER A 414 1.48 9.59 13.81
C SER A 414 0.16 8.81 13.68
N ALA A 415 -0.67 8.63 14.72
CA ALA A 415 -1.91 7.83 14.65
C ALA A 415 -3.01 8.39 13.73
N ALA A 416 -2.81 9.55 13.09
CA ALA A 416 -3.59 9.86 11.89
C ALA A 416 -3.25 8.90 10.71
N THR A 417 -2.09 8.23 10.71
CA THR A 417 -1.68 7.24 9.70
C THR A 417 -0.97 5.97 10.19
N GLY A 418 -0.39 5.88 11.39
CA GLY A 418 0.28 4.67 11.91
C GLY A 418 1.50 4.24 11.08
N GLN A 419 2.20 5.21 10.50
CA GLN A 419 3.14 4.96 9.40
C GLN A 419 4.62 4.92 9.81
N LEU A 420 5.06 5.55 10.90
CA LEU A 420 6.49 5.58 11.24
C LEU A 420 6.83 4.51 12.29
N ALA A 421 7.83 3.68 12.02
CA ALA A 421 8.40 2.73 12.98
C ALA A 421 9.87 3.08 13.22
N VAL A 422 10.20 3.47 14.46
CA VAL A 422 11.56 3.90 14.85
C VAL A 422 12.25 2.83 15.71
N THR A 423 13.51 2.54 15.41
CA THR A 423 14.43 1.71 16.20
C THR A 423 15.70 2.50 16.47
N PHE A 424 16.07 2.68 17.73
CA PHE A 424 17.34 3.30 18.10
C PHE A 424 18.43 2.24 18.22
N GLU A 425 19.63 2.61 17.77
CA GLU A 425 20.78 1.70 17.72
C GLU A 425 21.98 2.29 18.47
N ARG A 426 21.98 3.60 18.71
CA ARG A 426 23.10 4.29 19.35
C ARG A 426 22.66 5.41 20.26
N SER A 427 23.35 5.52 21.39
CA SER A 427 23.35 6.66 22.31
C SER A 427 24.72 7.36 22.30
N GLU A 428 24.74 8.68 22.41
CA GLU A 428 25.96 9.48 22.53
C GLU A 428 25.76 10.55 23.62
N ILE A 429 26.72 10.66 24.53
CA ILE A 429 26.74 11.70 25.56
C ILE A 429 27.95 12.58 25.32
N LYS A 430 27.73 13.91 25.29
CA LYS A 430 28.79 14.92 25.31
C LYS A 430 28.52 15.94 26.39
N LEU A 431 29.52 16.75 26.68
CA LEU A 431 29.41 17.86 27.64
C LEU A 431 28.21 18.78 27.35
N ASP A 432 27.85 18.95 26.07
CA ASP A 432 26.80 19.88 25.64
C ASP A 432 25.48 19.22 25.22
N ARG A 433 25.35 17.89 25.28
CA ARG A 433 24.13 17.19 24.83
C ARG A 433 24.06 15.70 25.20
N PHE A 434 22.84 15.18 25.08
CA PHE A 434 22.55 13.75 24.99
C PHE A 434 21.85 13.44 23.66
N THR A 435 22.31 12.44 22.91
CA THR A 435 21.79 12.09 21.57
C THR A 435 21.40 10.62 21.51
N LEU A 436 20.27 10.33 20.88
CA LEU A 436 19.87 9.00 20.42
C LEU A 436 19.77 9.00 18.90
N SER A 437 20.33 8.01 18.22
CA SER A 437 20.23 7.87 16.77
C SER A 437 19.83 6.46 16.37
N GLY A 438 19.10 6.36 15.27
CA GLY A 438 18.43 5.14 14.87
C GLY A 438 17.94 5.14 13.43
N ASN A 439 17.30 4.03 13.08
CA ASN A 439 16.63 3.84 11.81
C ASN A 439 15.12 3.91 12.01
N ALA A 440 14.47 4.67 11.14
CA ALA A 440 13.04 4.78 11.05
C ALA A 440 12.56 4.41 9.65
N THR A 441 11.43 3.72 9.57
CA THR A 441 10.81 3.26 8.34
C THR A 441 9.36 3.74 8.24
N VAL A 442 8.90 3.95 7.00
CA VAL A 442 7.54 4.40 6.71
C VAL A 442 6.73 3.26 6.10
N ASN A 443 5.57 2.94 6.66
CA ASN A 443 4.64 1.97 6.11
C ASN A 443 3.92 2.55 4.89
N MET A 444 4.31 2.09 3.71
CA MET A 444 3.70 2.46 2.44
C MET A 444 2.39 1.69 2.24
N THR A 445 1.24 2.35 2.42
CA THR A 445 -0.09 1.72 2.28
C THR A 445 -0.81 2.05 0.97
N GLY A 446 -0.23 2.90 0.12
CA GLY A 446 -0.82 3.27 -1.17
C GLY A 446 -0.63 2.23 -2.26
N ARG A 447 -1.42 2.36 -3.34
CA ARG A 447 -1.33 1.46 -4.49
C ARG A 447 -0.09 1.77 -5.31
N ARG A 448 0.84 0.82 -5.39
CA ARG A 448 1.93 0.87 -6.38
C ARG A 448 1.40 0.49 -7.76
N GLY A 449 1.86 1.22 -8.77
CA GLY A 449 1.57 0.91 -10.16
C GLY A 449 2.34 -0.33 -10.62
N HIS A 450 1.68 -1.18 -11.42
CA HIS A 450 2.32 -2.28 -12.11
C HIS A 450 2.22 -2.08 -13.63
N ARG A 451 3.31 -2.41 -14.33
CA ARG A 451 3.34 -2.47 -15.79
C ARG A 451 2.40 -3.58 -16.25
N SER A 452 1.38 -3.22 -17.01
CA SER A 452 0.48 -4.19 -17.63
C SER A 452 -0.07 -3.67 -18.95
N ILE A 453 -0.41 -4.61 -19.81
CA ILE A 453 -1.15 -4.37 -21.04
C ILE A 453 -2.35 -5.31 -20.98
N ARG A 454 -3.53 -4.80 -21.35
CA ARG A 454 -4.76 -5.57 -21.42
C ARG A 454 -5.55 -5.17 -22.65
N LEU A 455 -6.37 -6.07 -23.14
CA LEU A 455 -7.30 -5.82 -24.22
C LEU A 455 -8.68 -5.64 -23.59
N GLU A 456 -9.26 -4.46 -23.76
CA GLU A 456 -10.64 -4.17 -23.37
C GLU A 456 -11.53 -4.11 -24.61
N GLY A 457 -12.83 -4.34 -24.44
CA GLY A 457 -13.80 -4.26 -25.52
C GLY A 457 -14.52 -5.58 -25.81
N GLY A 458 -15.23 -5.62 -26.92
CA GLY A 458 -16.06 -6.75 -27.32
C GLY A 458 -17.17 -6.36 -28.29
N GLU A 459 -18.21 -7.18 -28.29
CA GLU A 459 -19.42 -6.98 -29.10
C GLU A 459 -20.23 -5.78 -28.62
N GLY A 460 -20.61 -4.91 -29.56
CA GLY A 460 -21.54 -3.80 -29.37
C GLY A 460 -23.00 -4.19 -29.64
N THR A 461 -23.87 -3.18 -29.79
CA THR A 461 -25.31 -3.41 -29.98
C THR A 461 -25.60 -4.06 -31.33
N ARG A 462 -26.26 -5.23 -31.29
CA ARG A 462 -26.71 -5.97 -32.48
C ARG A 462 -27.77 -5.19 -33.24
N GLN A 463 -27.59 -5.05 -34.55
CA GLN A 463 -28.63 -4.55 -35.45
C GLN A 463 -29.28 -5.73 -36.17
N LEU A 464 -30.57 -5.93 -35.93
CA LEU A 464 -31.36 -6.98 -36.56
C LEU A 464 -32.18 -6.42 -37.72
N VAL A 465 -32.10 -7.08 -38.86
CA VAL A 465 -33.01 -6.87 -39.98
C VAL A 465 -33.60 -8.22 -40.35
N SER A 466 -34.92 -8.39 -40.23
CA SER A 466 -35.60 -9.60 -40.73
C SER A 466 -35.53 -9.63 -42.25
N VAL A 467 -35.10 -10.77 -42.78
CA VAL A 467 -34.85 -10.96 -44.22
C VAL A 467 -35.77 -12.02 -44.81
N GLU A 468 -36.10 -13.05 -44.03
CA GLU A 468 -36.93 -14.14 -44.51
C GLU A 468 -37.86 -14.61 -43.39
N ILE A 469 -39.11 -14.89 -43.76
CA ILE A 469 -40.11 -15.49 -42.88
C ILE A 469 -40.73 -16.63 -43.67
N GLY A 470 -40.82 -17.81 -43.07
CA GLY A 470 -41.36 -18.98 -43.73
C GLY A 470 -41.85 -20.04 -42.75
N GLU A 471 -42.16 -21.20 -43.30
CA GLU A 471 -42.50 -22.39 -42.52
C GLU A 471 -41.42 -23.44 -42.72
N TRP A 472 -40.90 -23.97 -41.62
CA TRP A 472 -39.90 -25.02 -41.62
C TRP A 472 -40.53 -26.32 -41.14
N THR A 473 -40.56 -27.31 -42.03
CA THR A 473 -41.04 -28.65 -41.70
C THR A 473 -39.85 -29.53 -41.35
N THR A 474 -39.72 -29.88 -40.08
CA THR A 474 -38.62 -30.69 -39.56
C THR A 474 -39.12 -31.79 -38.63
N ARG A 475 -38.29 -32.81 -38.41
CA ARG A 475 -38.59 -33.82 -37.40
C ARG A 475 -38.38 -33.18 -36.02
N ILE A 476 -39.36 -33.34 -35.13
CA ILE A 476 -39.20 -32.92 -33.74
C ILE A 476 -38.11 -33.83 -33.12
N PRO A 477 -37.04 -33.31 -32.47
CA PRO A 477 -35.86 -34.09 -32.07
C PRO A 477 -36.08 -35.34 -31.15
N CYS A 478 -37.33 -35.60 -30.73
CA CYS A 478 -37.76 -36.78 -29.96
C CYS A 478 -39.08 -37.41 -30.44
N ASP A 479 -39.63 -36.98 -31.57
CA ASP A 479 -40.83 -37.57 -32.16
C ASP A 479 -40.49 -38.08 -33.58
N VAL A 480 -41.16 -39.12 -34.02
CA VAL A 480 -41.09 -39.57 -35.43
C VAL A 480 -41.91 -38.65 -36.34
N LYS A 481 -42.80 -37.83 -35.76
CA LYS A 481 -43.65 -36.89 -36.47
C LYS A 481 -42.86 -35.68 -36.97
N MET A 482 -43.16 -35.28 -38.19
CA MET A 482 -42.78 -33.99 -38.73
C MET A 482 -43.68 -32.91 -38.11
N GLY A 483 -43.08 -31.81 -37.66
CA GLY A 483 -43.80 -30.60 -37.27
C GLY A 483 -43.44 -29.47 -38.23
N THR A 484 -44.41 -28.63 -38.53
CA THR A 484 -44.23 -27.41 -39.33
C THR A 484 -44.23 -26.22 -38.39
N PHE A 485 -43.15 -25.43 -38.40
CA PHE A 485 -42.94 -24.33 -37.48
C PHE A 485 -42.66 -23.04 -38.25
N PRO A 486 -43.31 -21.92 -37.92
CA PRO A 486 -42.96 -20.65 -38.51
C PRO A 486 -41.54 -20.30 -38.10
N TYR A 487 -40.76 -19.70 -38.98
CA TYR A 487 -39.43 -19.22 -38.64
C TYR A 487 -39.20 -17.83 -39.23
N THR A 488 -38.23 -17.11 -38.65
CA THR A 488 -37.76 -15.81 -39.10
C THR A 488 -36.25 -15.83 -39.12
N ILE A 489 -35.65 -15.55 -40.27
CA ILE A 489 -34.21 -15.34 -40.41
C ILE A 489 -33.95 -13.84 -40.38
N SER A 490 -33.06 -13.46 -39.49
CA SER A 490 -32.57 -12.10 -39.38
C SER A 490 -31.11 -12.03 -39.76
N ARG A 491 -30.74 -10.99 -40.51
CA ARG A 491 -29.35 -10.59 -40.69
C ARG A 491 -28.91 -9.78 -39.48
N LEU A 492 -27.72 -10.11 -38.99
CA LEU A 492 -27.12 -9.51 -37.82
C LEU A 492 -25.88 -8.73 -38.23
N VAL A 493 -25.94 -7.41 -38.05
CA VAL A 493 -24.75 -6.55 -38.11
C VAL A 493 -24.32 -6.27 -36.67
N ILE A 494 -23.09 -6.65 -36.38
CA ILE A 494 -22.49 -6.60 -35.05
C ILE A 494 -21.21 -5.77 -35.15
N PRO A 495 -21.19 -4.57 -34.55
CA PRO A 495 -19.95 -3.84 -34.38
C PRO A 495 -19.14 -4.45 -33.23
N PHE A 496 -17.84 -4.58 -33.44
CA PHE A 496 -16.88 -4.94 -32.42
C PHE A 496 -15.89 -3.80 -32.24
N GLU A 497 -15.55 -3.49 -31.00
CA GLU A 497 -14.49 -2.54 -30.67
C GLU A 497 -13.60 -3.17 -29.63
N TYR A 498 -12.30 -3.23 -29.91
CA TYR A 498 -11.26 -3.68 -29.00
C TYR A 498 -10.21 -2.59 -28.85
N ARG A 499 -9.80 -2.31 -27.61
CA ARG A 499 -8.82 -1.29 -27.27
C ARG A 499 -7.71 -1.90 -26.42
N VAL A 500 -6.47 -1.67 -26.84
CA VAL A 500 -5.31 -1.98 -26.00
C VAL A 500 -5.19 -0.90 -24.95
N VAL A 501 -5.24 -1.29 -23.68
CA VAL A 501 -5.10 -0.41 -22.53
C VAL A 501 -3.80 -0.73 -21.82
N THR A 502 -2.98 0.29 -21.62
CA THR A 502 -1.70 0.20 -20.93
C THR A 502 -1.80 0.79 -19.53
N SER A 503 -1.02 0.22 -18.61
CA SER A 503 -0.81 0.72 -17.26
C SER A 503 0.67 0.79 -16.99
N MET A 504 1.15 1.93 -16.45
CA MET A 504 2.57 2.18 -16.18
C MET A 504 3.47 2.01 -17.40
N LEU A 505 2.89 2.22 -18.59
CA LEU A 505 3.55 2.20 -19.88
C LEU A 505 2.95 3.34 -20.70
N PRO A 506 3.75 4.02 -21.54
CA PRO A 506 3.22 4.98 -22.49
C PRO A 506 2.28 4.25 -23.46
N ALA A 507 1.56 5.01 -24.28
CA ALA A 507 0.88 4.40 -25.42
C ALA A 507 1.90 3.62 -26.28
N LEU A 508 1.48 2.48 -26.82
CA LEU A 508 2.34 1.55 -27.55
C LEU A 508 1.86 1.39 -28.99
N ARG A 509 2.79 1.17 -29.90
CA ARG A 509 2.49 0.60 -31.21
C ARG A 509 2.30 -0.90 -31.02
N CYS A 510 1.31 -1.46 -31.70
CA CYS A 510 1.03 -2.89 -31.67
C CYS A 510 0.52 -3.34 -33.03
N GLN A 511 0.58 -4.63 -33.27
CA GLN A 511 0.08 -5.28 -34.47
C GLN A 511 -1.17 -6.07 -34.11
N PHE A 512 -2.28 -5.76 -34.78
CA PHE A 512 -3.51 -6.55 -34.72
C PHE A 512 -3.47 -7.65 -35.78
N VAL A 513 -3.78 -8.88 -35.36
CA VAL A 513 -3.78 -10.07 -36.21
C VAL A 513 -5.09 -10.81 -36.00
N LEU A 514 -5.80 -11.12 -37.08
CA LEU A 514 -7.02 -11.92 -37.06
C LEU A 514 -6.71 -13.37 -37.40
N GLY A 515 -7.00 -14.27 -36.48
CA GLY A 515 -7.06 -15.70 -36.68
C GLY A 515 -8.46 -16.14 -37.08
N ILE A 516 -8.58 -16.91 -38.16
CA ILE A 516 -9.85 -17.48 -38.63
C ILE A 516 -9.63 -18.95 -39.00
N HIS A 517 -10.57 -19.80 -38.60
CA HIS A 517 -10.58 -21.19 -39.05
C HIS A 517 -11.03 -21.27 -40.52
N THR A 518 -10.22 -21.93 -41.34
CA THR A 518 -10.48 -22.21 -42.76
C THR A 518 -10.60 -23.72 -42.97
N ALA A 519 -11.12 -24.14 -44.12
CA ALA A 519 -11.16 -25.56 -44.48
C ALA A 519 -9.75 -26.21 -44.54
N SER A 520 -8.71 -25.42 -44.77
CA SER A 520 -7.30 -25.86 -44.78
C SER A 520 -6.59 -25.77 -43.42
N GLY A 521 -7.30 -25.36 -42.36
CA GLY A 521 -6.74 -25.17 -41.03
C GLY A 521 -6.86 -23.72 -40.53
N TYR A 522 -6.10 -23.39 -39.49
CA TYR A 522 -6.11 -22.05 -38.91
C TYR A 522 -5.27 -21.07 -39.74
N ARG A 523 -5.80 -19.89 -40.03
CA ARG A 523 -5.12 -18.84 -40.80
C ARG A 523 -5.09 -17.54 -40.02
N GLU A 524 -3.88 -17.01 -39.84
CA GLU A 524 -3.67 -15.66 -39.31
C GLU A 524 -3.53 -14.65 -40.45
N VAL A 525 -4.11 -13.47 -40.27
CA VAL A 525 -3.95 -12.33 -41.17
C VAL A 525 -3.58 -11.10 -40.37
N VAL A 526 -2.40 -10.56 -40.65
CA VAL A 526 -1.94 -9.28 -40.11
C VAL A 526 -2.78 -8.16 -40.72
N LEU A 527 -3.38 -7.32 -39.89
CA LEU A 527 -4.18 -6.20 -40.36
C LEU A 527 -3.28 -5.01 -40.72
N ASP A 528 -3.54 -4.42 -41.89
CA ASP A 528 -2.89 -3.19 -42.34
C ASP A 528 -3.66 -1.99 -41.78
N PRO A 529 -3.05 -1.11 -40.99
CA PRO A 529 -3.71 0.09 -40.46
C PRO A 529 -4.31 1.01 -41.53
N LYS A 530 -3.87 0.91 -42.80
CA LYS A 530 -4.37 1.73 -43.92
C LYS A 530 -5.50 1.07 -44.72
N ALA A 531 -5.71 -0.24 -44.54
CA ALA A 531 -6.77 -0.95 -45.23
C ALA A 531 -8.09 -0.84 -44.45
N THR A 532 -9.21 -0.90 -45.17
CA THR A 532 -10.56 -0.81 -44.59
C THR A 532 -11.27 -2.16 -44.53
N ALA A 533 -10.69 -3.20 -45.12
CA ALA A 533 -11.23 -4.55 -45.09
C ALA A 533 -10.14 -5.59 -45.35
N VAL A 534 -10.41 -6.82 -44.89
CA VAL A 534 -9.63 -8.01 -45.19
C VAL A 534 -10.57 -9.10 -45.69
N THR A 535 -10.13 -9.87 -46.68
CA THR A 535 -10.85 -11.06 -47.16
C THR A 535 -10.05 -12.29 -46.81
N VAL A 536 -10.72 -13.26 -46.18
CA VAL A 536 -10.15 -14.56 -45.83
C VAL A 536 -10.86 -15.61 -46.67
N ASP A 537 -10.15 -16.12 -47.67
CA ASP A 537 -10.66 -17.19 -48.53
C ASP A 537 -10.78 -18.51 -47.77
N ASN A 538 -11.76 -19.33 -48.18
CA ASN A 538 -12.03 -20.65 -47.62
C ASN A 538 -12.26 -20.68 -46.09
N ALA A 539 -12.71 -19.56 -45.50
CA ALA A 539 -13.11 -19.50 -44.11
C ALA A 539 -14.28 -20.47 -43.86
N LEU A 540 -14.24 -21.14 -42.72
CA LEU A 540 -15.26 -22.09 -42.31
C LEU A 540 -16.43 -21.32 -41.71
N VAL A 541 -17.51 -21.23 -42.47
CA VAL A 541 -18.72 -20.50 -42.11
C VAL A 541 -19.87 -21.47 -41.89
N GLU A 542 -20.81 -21.08 -41.04
CA GLU A 542 -22.00 -21.84 -40.72
C GLU A 542 -23.24 -20.98 -40.94
N PHE A 543 -24.27 -21.57 -41.54
CA PHE A 543 -25.58 -20.94 -41.70
C PHE A 543 -26.60 -21.68 -40.84
N PRO A 544 -27.41 -20.96 -40.06
CA PRO A 544 -28.46 -21.62 -39.31
C PRO A 544 -29.43 -22.29 -40.29
N GLN A 545 -29.94 -23.47 -39.93
CA GLN A 545 -31.10 -24.04 -40.62
C GLN A 545 -32.28 -23.05 -40.50
N PRO A 546 -33.26 -23.02 -41.41
CA PRO A 546 -33.58 -23.95 -42.50
C PRO A 546 -33.16 -23.46 -43.90
N LEU A 547 -32.17 -22.55 -43.99
CA LEU A 547 -31.66 -22.06 -45.27
C LEU A 547 -31.31 -23.22 -46.22
N GLU A 548 -31.40 -23.01 -47.54
CA GLU A 548 -31.04 -24.04 -48.55
C GLU A 548 -29.61 -24.57 -48.38
N THR A 549 -28.72 -23.77 -47.81
CA THR A 549 -27.33 -24.11 -47.44
C THR A 549 -27.17 -24.69 -46.03
N GLY A 550 -28.27 -24.89 -45.31
CA GLY A 550 -28.35 -24.91 -43.85
C GLY A 550 -27.67 -26.07 -43.13
N GLY A 551 -27.12 -25.76 -41.94
CA GLY A 551 -26.59 -26.71 -40.98
C GLY A 551 -25.28 -27.41 -41.37
N THR A 552 -24.70 -27.07 -42.52
CA THR A 552 -23.39 -27.57 -42.93
C THR A 552 -22.36 -26.46 -42.87
N LYS A 553 -21.26 -26.73 -42.16
CA LYS A 553 -20.08 -25.89 -42.23
C LYS A 553 -19.55 -25.94 -43.66
N MET A 554 -19.36 -24.77 -44.28
CA MET A 554 -18.85 -24.67 -45.63
C MET A 554 -17.66 -23.71 -45.71
N ALA A 555 -16.82 -23.92 -46.71
CA ALA A 555 -15.71 -23.03 -46.99
C ALA A 555 -16.20 -21.90 -47.90
N LYS A 556 -16.11 -20.65 -47.44
CA LYS A 556 -16.48 -19.46 -48.21
C LYS A 556 -15.49 -18.34 -47.92
N ALA A 557 -15.33 -17.40 -48.86
CA ALA A 557 -14.63 -16.16 -48.57
C ALA A 557 -15.45 -15.32 -47.58
N VAL A 558 -14.80 -14.86 -46.49
CA VAL A 558 -15.38 -13.94 -45.50
C VAL A 558 -14.66 -12.60 -45.62
N ARG A 559 -15.42 -11.51 -45.69
CA ARG A 559 -14.88 -10.15 -45.71
C ARG A 559 -15.19 -9.43 -44.40
N ILE A 560 -14.14 -9.05 -43.69
CA ILE A 560 -14.23 -8.30 -42.44
C ILE A 560 -13.85 -6.86 -42.72
N GLU A 561 -14.77 -5.94 -42.48
CA GLU A 561 -14.51 -4.49 -42.55
C GLU A 561 -13.95 -4.02 -41.22
N TYR A 562 -12.86 -3.29 -41.23
CA TYR A 562 -12.20 -2.84 -40.02
C TYR A 562 -11.57 -1.45 -40.17
N ALA A 563 -11.33 -0.80 -39.04
CA ALA A 563 -10.54 0.40 -38.92
C ALA A 563 -9.64 0.31 -37.69
N ILE A 564 -8.37 0.68 -37.86
CA ILE A 564 -7.40 0.75 -36.78
C ILE A 564 -7.08 2.23 -36.53
N GLU A 565 -7.41 2.70 -35.33
CA GLU A 565 -7.13 4.05 -34.87
C GLU A 565 -6.24 3.98 -33.63
N GLY A 566 -4.93 4.13 -33.84
CA GLY A 566 -3.94 4.01 -32.77
C GLY A 566 -3.92 2.62 -32.13
N GLN A 567 -4.48 2.52 -30.93
CA GLN A 567 -4.56 1.29 -30.12
C GLN A 567 -5.96 0.66 -30.11
N THR A 568 -6.87 1.18 -30.94
CA THR A 568 -8.24 0.69 -31.06
C THR A 568 -8.42 0.01 -32.40
N LEU A 569 -8.91 -1.23 -32.38
CA LEU A 569 -9.43 -1.93 -33.54
C LEU A 569 -10.97 -1.91 -33.46
N SER A 570 -11.60 -1.36 -34.48
CA SER A 570 -13.04 -1.53 -34.69
C SER A 570 -13.27 -2.39 -35.92
N PHE A 571 -14.23 -3.30 -35.88
CA PHE A 571 -14.62 -4.06 -37.07
C PHE A 571 -16.10 -4.39 -37.07
N ARG A 572 -16.63 -4.69 -38.26
CA ARG A 572 -18.02 -5.09 -38.48
C ARG A 572 -18.06 -6.32 -39.35
N ASN A 573 -18.98 -7.20 -39.03
CA ASN A 573 -19.26 -8.35 -39.86
C ASN A 573 -20.18 -7.99 -41.03
N ARG A 574 -20.13 -8.81 -42.06
CA ARG A 574 -21.08 -8.80 -43.16
C ARG A 574 -22.05 -9.96 -42.95
N PRO A 575 -23.35 -9.70 -42.75
CA PRO A 575 -24.32 -10.75 -42.49
C PRO A 575 -24.27 -11.89 -43.53
N GLU A 576 -24.16 -11.54 -44.82
CA GLU A 576 -24.11 -12.46 -45.97
C GLU A 576 -22.97 -13.48 -45.93
N ASP A 577 -21.94 -13.26 -45.10
CA ASP A 577 -20.80 -14.16 -44.97
C ASP A 577 -21.08 -15.34 -44.03
N GLY A 578 -22.20 -15.32 -43.29
CA GLY A 578 -22.60 -16.40 -42.39
C GLY A 578 -22.01 -16.23 -40.98
N ASN A 579 -22.08 -17.30 -40.19
CA ASN A 579 -21.57 -17.33 -38.82
C ASN A 579 -20.17 -17.92 -38.80
N TYR A 580 -19.23 -17.28 -38.11
CA TYR A 580 -17.84 -17.72 -38.04
C TYR A 580 -17.18 -17.30 -36.73
N THR A 581 -16.03 -17.90 -36.42
CA THR A 581 -15.25 -17.56 -35.22
C THR A 581 -13.98 -16.83 -35.63
N ILE A 582 -13.65 -15.78 -34.89
CA ILE A 582 -12.40 -15.05 -35.02
C ILE A 582 -11.64 -15.05 -33.70
N GLU A 583 -10.32 -15.13 -33.82
CA GLU A 583 -9.36 -14.95 -32.74
C GLU A 583 -8.61 -13.65 -33.01
N LEU A 584 -8.70 -12.68 -32.11
CA LEU A 584 -7.97 -11.43 -32.20
C LEU A 584 -6.70 -11.53 -31.37
N HIS A 585 -5.57 -11.51 -32.07
CA HIS A 585 -4.24 -11.49 -31.49
C HIS A 585 -3.68 -10.07 -31.56
N VAL A 586 -3.15 -9.58 -30.45
CA VAL A 586 -2.41 -8.31 -30.40
C VAL A 586 -0.99 -8.61 -29.94
N ARG A 587 -0.02 -8.35 -30.82
CA ARG A 587 1.40 -8.68 -30.61
C ARG A 587 2.32 -7.57 -31.11
N ASP A 588 3.63 -7.80 -31.01
CA ASP A 588 4.68 -6.86 -31.42
C ASP A 588 4.54 -5.48 -30.76
N PHE A 589 4.40 -5.48 -29.43
CA PHE A 589 4.32 -4.25 -28.64
C PHE A 589 5.64 -3.49 -28.72
N ARG A 590 5.60 -2.31 -29.32
CA ARG A 590 6.75 -1.43 -29.50
C ARG A 590 6.46 -0.06 -28.91
N ASP A 591 7.49 0.56 -28.36
CA ASP A 591 7.44 1.97 -28.00
C ASP A 591 7.42 2.85 -29.27
N TYR A 592 7.29 4.16 -29.09
CA TYR A 592 7.26 5.10 -30.22
C TYR A 592 8.58 5.19 -30.99
N LEU A 593 9.69 4.74 -30.39
CA LEU A 593 10.99 4.63 -31.04
C LEU A 593 11.15 3.29 -31.80
N GLY A 594 10.13 2.44 -31.79
CA GLY A 594 10.14 1.13 -32.45
C GLY A 594 10.86 0.03 -31.66
N ARG A 595 11.27 0.29 -30.42
CA ARG A 595 11.92 -0.69 -29.56
C ARG A 595 10.87 -1.64 -28.97
N PRO A 596 11.15 -2.96 -28.90
CA PRO A 596 10.24 -3.91 -28.28
C PRO A 596 10.09 -3.58 -26.79
N VAL A 597 8.86 -3.64 -26.28
CA VAL A 597 8.56 -3.41 -24.87
C VAL A 597 8.61 -4.74 -24.15
N ASP A 598 9.46 -4.83 -23.13
CA ASP A 598 9.52 -6.00 -22.27
C ASP A 598 8.31 -6.01 -21.32
N VAL A 599 7.33 -6.82 -21.67
CA VAL A 599 6.13 -7.11 -20.87
C VAL A 599 6.00 -8.62 -20.73
N ARG A 600 5.53 -9.06 -19.56
CA ARG A 600 5.33 -10.50 -19.25
C ARG A 600 4.43 -11.23 -20.26
N LEU A 601 3.61 -10.50 -21.01
CA LEU A 601 2.77 -11.02 -22.07
C LEU A 601 3.29 -10.51 -23.41
N SER A 602 3.81 -11.41 -24.24
CA SER A 602 4.20 -11.12 -25.63
C SER A 602 2.98 -10.93 -26.55
N GLU A 603 1.80 -11.34 -26.11
CA GLU A 603 0.58 -11.39 -26.90
C GLU A 603 -0.67 -11.26 -26.02
N LEU A 604 -1.67 -10.54 -26.53
CA LEU A 604 -3.03 -10.51 -25.97
C LEU A 604 -3.99 -11.21 -26.93
N LEU A 605 -4.95 -11.95 -26.37
CA LEU A 605 -5.89 -12.76 -27.13
C LEU A 605 -7.33 -12.45 -26.73
N ALA A 606 -8.21 -12.26 -27.72
CA ALA A 606 -9.65 -12.25 -27.54
C ALA A 606 -10.33 -13.17 -28.55
N PHE A 607 -11.42 -13.80 -28.13
CA PHE A 607 -12.24 -14.63 -29.00
C PHE A 607 -13.57 -13.90 -29.25
N ALA A 608 -13.99 -13.85 -30.52
CA ALA A 608 -15.31 -13.37 -30.89
C ALA A 608 -16.01 -14.40 -31.78
N TYR A 609 -17.25 -14.71 -31.40
CA TYR A 609 -18.17 -15.44 -32.25
C TYR A 609 -18.97 -14.41 -33.05
N VAL A 610 -18.91 -14.51 -34.37
CA VAL A 610 -19.52 -13.54 -35.27
C VAL A 610 -20.79 -14.14 -35.84
N ASP A 611 -21.94 -13.64 -35.39
CA ASP A 611 -23.25 -14.01 -35.91
C ASP A 611 -23.58 -13.14 -37.14
N GLY A 612 -23.52 -13.70 -38.35
CA GLY A 612 -24.03 -13.03 -39.56
C GLY A 612 -25.54 -13.24 -39.75
N HIS A 613 -26.05 -14.40 -39.34
CA HIS A 613 -27.46 -14.75 -39.41
C HIS A 613 -27.95 -15.32 -38.08
N SER A 614 -29.18 -14.95 -37.72
CA SER A 614 -29.92 -15.58 -36.64
C SER A 614 -31.20 -16.19 -37.17
N LEU A 615 -31.49 -17.40 -36.71
CA LEU A 615 -32.77 -18.05 -36.88
C LEU A 615 -33.57 -17.88 -35.59
N SER A 616 -34.81 -17.42 -35.73
CA SER A 616 -35.82 -17.58 -34.69
C SER A 616 -36.88 -18.53 -35.22
N VAL A 617 -37.08 -19.67 -34.55
CA VAL A 617 -38.19 -20.59 -34.87
C VAL A 617 -39.32 -20.29 -33.90
N GLY A 618 -40.42 -19.81 -34.45
CA GLY A 618 -41.64 -19.54 -33.70
C GLY A 618 -42.49 -20.79 -33.47
N GLY A 619 -43.67 -20.57 -32.88
CA GLY A 619 -44.56 -21.65 -32.46
C GLY A 619 -44.07 -22.36 -31.19
N LEU A 620 -44.46 -23.62 -31.02
CA LEU A 620 -44.05 -24.44 -29.87
C LEU A 620 -42.70 -25.16 -30.09
N TYR A 621 -41.93 -24.82 -31.12
CA TYR A 621 -40.70 -25.55 -31.48
C TYR A 621 -39.71 -25.62 -30.31
N ASP A 622 -39.28 -24.47 -29.78
CA ASP A 622 -38.33 -24.41 -28.65
C ASP A 622 -38.88 -25.13 -27.42
N SER A 623 -40.19 -25.03 -27.17
CA SER A 623 -40.86 -25.75 -26.09
C SER A 623 -40.82 -27.28 -26.29
N LEU A 624 -41.02 -27.76 -27.52
CA LEU A 624 -40.97 -29.18 -27.89
C LEU A 624 -39.54 -29.71 -27.82
N VAL A 625 -38.55 -28.94 -28.28
CA VAL A 625 -37.13 -29.27 -28.17
C VAL A 625 -36.72 -29.34 -26.70
N LYS A 626 -37.11 -28.36 -25.88
CA LYS A 626 -36.88 -28.37 -24.43
C LYS A 626 -37.52 -29.56 -23.74
N MET A 627 -38.78 -29.87 -24.03
CA MET A 627 -39.44 -31.08 -23.50
C MET A 627 -38.75 -32.36 -23.95
N CYS A 628 -38.28 -32.40 -25.20
CA CYS A 628 -37.51 -33.51 -25.75
C CYS A 628 -36.20 -33.73 -25.00
N ILE A 629 -35.41 -32.66 -24.79
CA ILE A 629 -34.18 -32.71 -24.01
C ILE A 629 -34.49 -33.17 -22.58
N LEU A 630 -35.51 -32.60 -21.93
CA LEU A 630 -35.92 -33.00 -20.57
C LEU A 630 -36.30 -34.48 -20.49
N LYS A 631 -37.07 -35.02 -21.47
CA LYS A 631 -37.40 -36.45 -21.53
C LYS A 631 -36.18 -37.34 -21.72
N LYS A 632 -35.24 -36.93 -22.59
CA LYS A 632 -33.99 -37.66 -22.79
C LYS A 632 -33.10 -37.61 -21.54
N LEU A 633 -33.04 -36.48 -20.84
CA LEU A 633 -32.34 -36.34 -19.56
C LEU A 633 -32.96 -37.20 -18.47
N GLU A 634 -34.29 -37.23 -18.38
CA GLU A 634 -35.02 -38.08 -17.45
C GLU A 634 -34.78 -39.56 -17.73
N LYS A 635 -34.83 -39.98 -19.01
CA LYS A 635 -34.48 -41.35 -19.41
C LYS A 635 -33.03 -41.69 -19.08
N ALA A 636 -32.08 -40.80 -19.39
CA ALA A 636 -30.67 -41.00 -19.07
C ALA A 636 -30.42 -41.08 -17.55
N LYS A 637 -31.14 -40.29 -16.75
CA LYS A 637 -31.11 -40.36 -15.30
C LYS A 637 -31.66 -41.69 -14.79
N VAL A 638 -32.80 -42.15 -15.31
CA VAL A 638 -33.39 -43.45 -14.96
C VAL A 638 -32.47 -44.60 -15.37
N ASP A 639 -31.86 -44.55 -16.57
CA ASP A 639 -30.91 -45.57 -17.04
C ASP A 639 -29.61 -45.59 -16.20
N ARG A 640 -29.13 -44.43 -15.74
CA ARG A 640 -28.01 -44.33 -14.80
C ARG A 640 -28.38 -44.91 -13.44
N ASP A 641 -29.50 -44.48 -12.86
CA ASP A 641 -29.95 -44.93 -11.55
C ASP A 641 -30.28 -46.45 -11.58
N PHE A 642 -30.71 -46.98 -12.73
CA PHE A 642 -30.88 -48.42 -12.98
C PHE A 642 -29.54 -49.18 -13.10
N ARG A 643 -28.52 -48.60 -13.76
CA ARG A 643 -27.16 -49.17 -13.80
C ARG A 643 -26.48 -49.14 -12.43
N GLU A 644 -26.62 -48.05 -11.68
CA GLU A 644 -26.10 -47.92 -10.31
C GLU A 644 -26.84 -48.86 -9.34
N GLY A 645 -28.14 -49.08 -9.54
CA GLY A 645 -28.93 -50.07 -8.79
C GLY A 645 -28.59 -51.54 -9.09
N MET A 646 -27.99 -51.84 -10.26
CA MET A 646 -27.49 -53.18 -10.61
C MET A 646 -26.08 -53.47 -10.11
N ILE A 647 -25.36 -52.50 -9.53
CA ILE A 647 -24.09 -52.76 -8.85
C ILE A 647 -24.40 -53.31 -7.45
N THR A 648 -24.89 -54.55 -7.42
CA THR A 648 -25.00 -55.34 -6.19
C THR A 648 -23.65 -55.96 -5.85
N ARG A 649 -22.98 -55.34 -4.87
CA ARG A 649 -22.35 -56.02 -3.72
C ARG A 649 -21.28 -57.11 -3.99
N GLN A 650 -20.42 -56.98 -5.00
CA GLN A 650 -19.18 -57.78 -5.01
C GLN A 650 -17.87 -57.16 -5.51
N ASP A 651 -17.84 -55.95 -6.08
CA ASP A 651 -16.57 -55.30 -6.46
C ASP A 651 -16.41 -53.91 -5.83
N ILE A 652 -15.90 -53.88 -4.59
CA ILE A 652 -15.33 -52.67 -3.98
C ILE A 652 -13.81 -52.77 -4.08
N VAL A 653 -13.26 -52.56 -5.27
CA VAL A 653 -11.89 -52.02 -5.45
C VAL A 653 -11.91 -51.15 -6.71
N ASN A 654 -11.91 -49.83 -6.50
CA ASN A 654 -11.67 -48.75 -7.48
C ASN A 654 -12.33 -48.86 -8.87
N PRO A 655 -13.41 -48.11 -9.13
CA PRO A 655 -13.73 -47.68 -10.47
C PRO A 655 -13.36 -46.19 -10.63
N VAL A 656 -12.17 -45.92 -11.18
CA VAL A 656 -12.02 -44.72 -12.00
C VAL A 656 -12.78 -45.02 -13.29
N ILE A 657 -14.04 -44.56 -13.37
CA ILE A 657 -14.81 -44.67 -14.61
C ILE A 657 -14.30 -43.58 -15.57
N THR A 658 -13.28 -43.91 -16.35
CA THR A 658 -12.97 -43.20 -17.62
C THR A 658 -13.90 -43.72 -18.72
N GLY A 659 -15.20 -43.50 -18.55
CA GLY A 659 -16.18 -43.77 -19.59
C GLY A 659 -16.34 -42.53 -20.47
N ASP A 660 -16.04 -42.67 -21.75
CA ASP A 660 -16.47 -41.73 -22.80
C ASP A 660 -18.00 -41.53 -22.63
N PRO A 661 -18.53 -40.29 -22.58
CA PRO A 661 -19.98 -40.09 -22.52
C PRO A 661 -20.60 -40.87 -23.68
N GLY A 662 -21.51 -41.79 -23.35
CA GLY A 662 -22.15 -42.65 -24.34
C GLY A 662 -22.73 -41.81 -25.50
N PRO A 663 -22.86 -42.38 -26.71
CA PRO A 663 -23.27 -41.65 -27.91
C PRO A 663 -24.53 -40.80 -27.71
N ASP A 664 -25.45 -41.23 -26.86
CA ASP A 664 -26.68 -40.50 -26.51
C ASP A 664 -26.46 -39.15 -25.80
N ILE A 665 -25.40 -39.01 -24.99
CA ILE A 665 -25.08 -37.75 -24.28
C ILE A 665 -24.40 -36.76 -25.23
N ARG A 666 -23.54 -37.27 -26.13
CA ARG A 666 -22.87 -36.47 -27.15
C ARG A 666 -23.86 -35.92 -28.18
N ASP A 667 -24.79 -36.75 -28.65
CA ASP A 667 -25.91 -36.33 -29.49
C ASP A 667 -26.80 -35.29 -28.79
N LEU A 668 -26.94 -35.35 -27.46
CA LEU A 668 -27.69 -34.36 -26.70
C LEU A 668 -27.00 -33.00 -26.64
N PHE A 669 -25.67 -32.99 -26.48
CA PHE A 669 -24.85 -31.78 -26.51
C PHE A 669 -24.93 -31.08 -27.88
N GLU A 670 -24.84 -31.86 -28.96
CA GLU A 670 -24.97 -31.35 -30.31
C GLU A 670 -26.40 -30.81 -30.54
N GLN A 671 -27.45 -31.54 -30.14
CA GLN A 671 -28.84 -31.06 -30.28
C GLN A 671 -29.13 -29.77 -29.52
N ILE A 672 -28.55 -29.57 -28.33
CA ILE A 672 -28.70 -28.33 -27.55
C ILE A 672 -27.95 -27.16 -28.20
N ALA A 673 -26.76 -27.42 -28.76
CA ALA A 673 -25.99 -26.41 -29.46
C ALA A 673 -26.67 -25.96 -30.77
N PHE A 674 -27.37 -26.86 -31.46
CA PHE A 674 -28.04 -26.58 -32.73
C PHE A 674 -29.48 -26.07 -32.61
N SER A 675 -30.10 -26.10 -31.42
CA SER A 675 -31.53 -25.80 -31.28
C SER A 675 -31.90 -24.31 -31.29
N GLY A 676 -30.95 -23.38 -31.46
CA GLY A 676 -31.23 -21.94 -31.48
C GLY A 676 -31.77 -21.37 -30.16
N MET A 677 -31.68 -22.12 -29.05
CA MET A 677 -32.19 -21.69 -27.73
C MET A 677 -31.43 -20.46 -27.23
N LYS A 678 -32.14 -19.55 -26.54
CA LYS A 678 -31.49 -18.40 -25.88
C LYS A 678 -30.49 -18.91 -24.84
N GLN A 679 -29.34 -18.23 -24.71
CA GLN A 679 -28.28 -18.64 -23.79
C GLN A 679 -28.76 -18.82 -22.34
N SER A 680 -29.71 -18.00 -21.87
CA SER A 680 -30.34 -18.11 -20.55
C SER A 680 -31.13 -19.40 -20.32
N GLU A 681 -31.59 -20.04 -21.40
CA GLU A 681 -32.38 -21.28 -21.37
C GLU A 681 -31.49 -22.51 -21.63
N MET A 682 -30.42 -22.32 -22.40
CA MET A 682 -29.42 -23.33 -22.71
C MET A 682 -28.52 -23.67 -21.50
N MET A 683 -28.09 -22.65 -20.75
CA MET A 683 -27.12 -22.82 -19.65
C MET A 683 -27.60 -23.74 -18.51
N PRO A 684 -28.85 -23.69 -18.04
CA PRO A 684 -29.36 -24.64 -17.04
C PRO A 684 -29.38 -26.10 -17.53
N LEU A 685 -29.67 -26.34 -18.81
CA LEU A 685 -29.69 -27.68 -19.42
C LEU A 685 -28.27 -28.24 -19.58
N LEU A 686 -27.33 -27.41 -20.02
CA LEU A 686 -25.91 -27.78 -20.09
C LEU A 686 -25.32 -28.07 -18.69
N ALA A 687 -25.74 -27.33 -17.66
CA ALA A 687 -25.34 -27.60 -16.28
C ALA A 687 -25.88 -28.95 -15.77
N GLN A 688 -27.14 -29.28 -16.07
CA GLN A 688 -27.72 -30.59 -15.72
C GLN A 688 -27.05 -31.75 -16.46
N LEU A 689 -26.67 -31.57 -17.73
CA LEU A 689 -25.87 -32.53 -18.50
C LEU A 689 -24.48 -32.73 -17.93
N GLY A 690 -23.81 -31.64 -17.53
CA GLY A 690 -22.50 -31.69 -16.87
C GLY A 690 -22.55 -32.47 -15.55
N ALA A 691 -23.67 -32.40 -14.81
CA ALA A 691 -23.90 -33.17 -13.59
C ALA A 691 -24.16 -34.67 -13.86
N LEU A 692 -24.70 -35.04 -15.03
CA LEU A 692 -24.97 -36.43 -15.42
C LEU A 692 -23.75 -37.14 -16.01
N GLY A 693 -22.85 -36.43 -16.71
CA GLY A 693 -21.70 -37.01 -17.42
C GLY A 693 -20.42 -37.22 -16.58
N GLY A 694 -20.42 -36.84 -15.30
CA GLY A 694 -19.22 -36.82 -14.46
C GLY A 694 -18.15 -35.83 -14.95
N GLY A 695 -17.14 -35.54 -14.13
CA GLY A 695 -16.13 -34.48 -14.38
C GLY A 695 -15.26 -34.64 -15.64
N ALA A 696 -15.46 -35.69 -16.44
CA ALA A 696 -14.80 -35.92 -17.73
C ALA A 696 -15.50 -35.23 -18.90
N ALA A 697 -16.85 -35.15 -18.93
CA ALA A 697 -17.59 -34.46 -19.99
C ALA A 697 -17.36 -32.94 -20.00
N ALA A 698 -17.13 -32.35 -18.82
CA ALA A 698 -16.75 -30.95 -18.66
C ALA A 698 -15.32 -30.62 -19.19
N ARG A 699 -14.51 -31.63 -19.52
CA ARG A 699 -13.15 -31.48 -20.07
C ARG A 699 -13.08 -31.64 -21.60
N ALA A 700 -14.20 -31.87 -22.28
CA ALA A 700 -14.24 -31.98 -23.73
C ALA A 700 -13.81 -30.66 -24.40
N PRO A 701 -13.04 -30.69 -25.51
CA PRO A 701 -12.46 -29.48 -26.13
C PRO A 701 -13.48 -28.41 -26.50
N ASN A 702 -14.67 -28.82 -26.96
CA ASN A 702 -15.75 -27.91 -27.38
C ASN A 702 -16.45 -27.21 -26.21
N VAL A 703 -16.37 -27.75 -24.98
CA VAL A 703 -16.94 -27.13 -23.77
C VAL A 703 -15.98 -26.09 -23.18
N ARG A 704 -14.66 -26.26 -23.34
CA ARG A 704 -13.66 -25.25 -22.97
C ARG A 704 -13.77 -23.96 -23.80
N GLN A 705 -14.16 -24.06 -25.08
CA GLN A 705 -14.39 -22.89 -25.95
C GLN A 705 -15.56 -22.01 -25.48
N LEU A 706 -16.53 -22.55 -24.75
CA LEU A 706 -17.68 -21.81 -24.19
C LEU A 706 -17.42 -21.25 -22.77
N GLN A 707 -16.26 -21.53 -22.16
CA GLN A 707 -15.91 -21.15 -20.79
C GLN A 707 -14.80 -20.08 -20.74
N GLY A 708 -14.88 -19.08 -21.61
CA GLY A 708 -13.94 -17.94 -21.59
C GLY A 708 -13.95 -17.15 -20.26
N PRO A 709 -12.95 -16.28 -20.02
CA PRO A 709 -12.79 -15.54 -18.75
C PRO A 709 -14.03 -14.74 -18.32
N SER A 710 -14.81 -14.25 -19.28
CA SER A 710 -16.08 -13.52 -19.05
C SER A 710 -17.20 -14.40 -18.49
N VAL A 711 -17.19 -15.71 -18.81
CA VAL A 711 -18.15 -16.70 -18.32
C VAL A 711 -17.77 -17.16 -16.91
N GLN A 712 -16.48 -17.32 -16.62
CA GLN A 712 -16.02 -17.60 -15.24
C GLN A 712 -16.32 -16.42 -14.29
N GLY A 713 -16.16 -15.18 -14.76
CA GLY A 713 -16.56 -13.98 -14.00
C GLY A 713 -18.07 -13.90 -13.75
N ARG A 714 -18.89 -14.25 -14.75
CA ARG A 714 -20.37 -14.31 -14.59
C ARG A 714 -20.84 -15.47 -13.72
N VAL A 715 -20.20 -16.64 -13.80
CA VAL A 715 -20.49 -17.78 -12.92
C VAL A 715 -20.07 -17.49 -11.48
N ALA A 716 -18.96 -16.78 -11.26
CA ALA A 716 -18.58 -16.30 -9.93
C ALA A 716 -19.59 -15.29 -9.38
N ALA A 717 -20.06 -14.34 -10.20
CA ALA A 717 -21.09 -13.38 -9.82
C ALA A 717 -22.44 -14.05 -9.50
N ILE A 718 -22.85 -15.05 -10.29
CA ILE A 718 -24.08 -15.83 -10.02
C ILE A 718 -23.94 -16.68 -8.75
N ARG A 719 -22.77 -17.28 -8.51
CA ARG A 719 -22.50 -18.01 -7.25
C ARG A 719 -22.49 -17.09 -6.04
N GLN A 720 -21.98 -15.87 -6.19
CA GLN A 720 -21.99 -14.87 -5.14
C GLN A 720 -23.41 -14.35 -4.86
N GLN A 721 -24.19 -14.06 -5.90
CA GLN A 721 -25.60 -13.70 -5.76
C GLN A 721 -26.41 -14.83 -5.11
N ALA A 722 -26.22 -16.09 -5.54
CA ALA A 722 -26.88 -17.23 -4.92
C ALA A 722 -26.46 -17.43 -3.45
N ALA A 723 -25.21 -17.16 -3.10
CA ALA A 723 -24.75 -17.20 -1.71
C ALA A 723 -25.35 -16.07 -0.86
N GLU A 724 -25.55 -14.88 -1.44
CA GLU A 724 -26.20 -13.74 -0.80
C GLU A 724 -27.70 -13.98 -0.61
N ASP A 725 -28.39 -14.51 -1.62
CA ASP A 725 -29.80 -14.89 -1.57
C ASP A 725 -30.05 -16.03 -0.56
N ILE A 726 -29.14 -17.01 -0.48
CA ILE A 726 -29.18 -18.07 0.53
C ILE A 726 -28.89 -17.51 1.93
N ALA A 727 -27.94 -16.59 2.08
CA ALA A 727 -27.66 -15.92 3.35
C ALA A 727 -28.83 -15.04 3.80
N GLU A 728 -29.57 -14.44 2.87
CA GLU A 728 -30.81 -13.71 3.13
C GLU A 728 -31.97 -14.64 3.49
N ALA A 729 -32.10 -15.79 2.84
CA ALA A 729 -33.06 -16.84 3.21
C ALA A 729 -32.76 -17.45 4.59
N ILE A 730 -31.49 -17.63 4.95
CA ILE A 730 -31.08 -18.07 6.29
C ILE A 730 -31.39 -17.00 7.35
N ARG A 731 -31.19 -15.71 7.01
CA ARG A 731 -31.55 -14.59 7.89
C ARG A 731 -33.06 -14.46 8.08
N SER A 732 -33.86 -14.71 7.04
CA SER A 732 -35.33 -14.68 7.13
C SER A 732 -35.90 -15.89 7.87
N LEU A 733 -35.20 -17.03 7.89
CA LEU A 733 -35.51 -18.20 8.73
C LEU A 733 -35.15 -18.00 10.22
N GLY A 734 -34.32 -17.00 10.54
CA GLY A 734 -33.90 -16.68 11.92
C GLY A 734 -34.95 -16.01 12.80
N SER A 735 -36.13 -15.65 12.27
CA SER A 735 -37.22 -15.01 13.03
C SER A 735 -38.36 -15.95 13.42
N GLY A 736 -38.32 -17.23 13.02
CA GLY A 736 -39.33 -18.24 13.36
C GLY A 736 -38.75 -19.39 14.18
N GLY A 737 -38.91 -19.35 15.50
CA GLY A 737 -38.45 -20.42 16.40
C GLY A 737 -39.15 -21.76 16.11
N GLY A 738 -38.39 -22.78 15.71
CA GLY A 738 -38.90 -24.15 15.58
C GLY A 738 -37.93 -25.16 14.96
N ARG A 739 -37.32 -26.00 15.82
CA ARG A 739 -36.47 -27.18 15.59
C ARG A 739 -36.52 -27.85 14.19
N TYR A 740 -35.39 -27.91 13.48
CA TYR A 740 -35.04 -29.03 12.60
C TYR A 740 -33.56 -29.44 12.73
N ARG A 741 -33.35 -30.76 12.66
CA ARG A 741 -32.10 -31.50 12.88
C ARG A 741 -31.11 -31.35 11.69
N THR A 742 -29.85 -31.10 12.06
CA THR A 742 -28.59 -31.49 11.40
C THR A 742 -28.64 -31.98 9.95
N LEU A 743 -28.23 -31.11 9.01
CA LEU A 743 -27.62 -31.50 7.74
C LEU A 743 -26.09 -31.46 7.91
N ARG A 744 -25.40 -32.53 7.51
CA ARG A 744 -23.94 -32.67 7.63
C ARG A 744 -23.24 -31.94 6.48
N ARG A 745 -22.06 -31.40 6.79
CA ARG A 745 -21.18 -30.58 5.94
C ARG A 745 -20.66 -31.25 4.64
N ASN A 746 -20.93 -32.54 4.42
CA ASN A 746 -20.43 -33.28 3.25
C ASN A 746 -21.45 -33.38 2.10
N ASP A 747 -22.66 -32.86 2.28
CA ASP A 747 -23.71 -32.85 1.24
C ASP A 747 -23.89 -31.46 0.58
N PHE A 748 -22.94 -30.53 0.76
CA PHE A 748 -22.96 -29.16 0.22
C PHE A 748 -21.90 -28.91 -0.85
#